data_AF-A0A8X6I7T3-F1
#
_entry.id   AF-A0A8X6I7T3-F1
#
_cell.length_a   1.000
_cell.length_b   1.000
_cell.length_c   1.000
_cell.angle_alpha   90.00
_cell.angle_beta   90.00
_cell.angle_gamma   90.00
#
_symmetry.space_group_name_H-M   'P 1'
#
loop_
_entity.id
_entity.type
_entity.pdbx_description
1 polymer ?
#
loop_
_entity_poly.entity_id
_entity_poly.type
_entity_poly.pdbx_seq_one_letter_code
_entity_poly.pdbx_strand_id
1 'polypeptide(L)'
;MIISLQKDQHIIFVGIGKDKSLIKAIYDLPFGKIILPNLNLKIKEKDWQSLDKKHYQYCLKDLLDYLKVDRRDVSCLNTIESEVTDYVFDTTADLSKVGDRSIGNIEVITCDSREEEAQVTSLIIENEGYENVSLVVFDKLLAARIACLSRQHSAIPENYPYITLLLYSIEVLTSNWSSVSLLSLLKHRLVTFGYAQEEYSKILSEFEIEILRSFSTNGFDDIIKAINTHKKLKHEEDILLIISKLEVIFNLLLNSINYPISDVVATHLQCINMLSGINFSELNNEIGNFTCNFLNACEGVEIKCSLELYSQILTLFLEKEFFSVANDLNKFSLYHNKVVILAGFNEAPSFQGPLLNALTREKFNLPSAQEEQGYFFYTLHNLFCASKVYITRSLSHRKPILLQRLEILLRGSKYPYRDWLRILNTPECIVPCTQPMPKPQTEVRKEKMQVMSCSAIEKLIRNPYSFYVEYILGLKQLRDLNFKPSMLEFGTMVHNILARYLRNKKSLMSIAREMFSTSQFNFSNMWWIRLQRVIQSFVALDETRSNYVELEKSFSCPIFHIGVIPVRDAGIYISCDQYETAWMTNRDLIPQEILLTARCDRVEYLPSGQVAIIDYKLGSPPSNEEVMSGFFPQLILQALAVEHITKREVSELAYWKLDYDKIKVVSIQNYRYKMQELKNDLPGFLSNYLSNSTPFIASPYFLRFNSYKQLERVGEWL
;
A
#
# COMPACT_ATOMS: atom_id res chain seq x y z
N MET A 1 -20.40 37.85 -19.44
CA MET A 1 -21.38 38.53 -20.31
C MET A 1 -21.26 40.03 -20.08
N ILE A 2 -20.74 40.76 -21.07
CA ILE A 2 -20.83 42.23 -21.09
C ILE A 2 -22.12 42.55 -21.84
N ILE A 3 -23.14 43.05 -21.13
CA ILE A 3 -24.53 43.13 -21.63
C ILE A 3 -24.77 44.40 -22.48
N SER A 4 -23.94 45.43 -22.34
CA SER A 4 -23.77 46.50 -23.34
C SER A 4 -22.52 47.34 -23.03
N LEU A 5 -21.81 47.79 -24.07
CA LEU A 5 -20.71 48.75 -23.96
C LEU A 5 -21.27 50.16 -24.22
N GLN A 6 -21.09 51.09 -23.30
CA GLN A 6 -21.55 52.48 -23.47
C GLN A 6 -20.53 53.29 -24.27
N LYS A 7 -20.99 54.24 -25.10
CA LYS A 7 -20.14 55.02 -26.02
C LYS A 7 -19.04 55.85 -25.34
N ASP A 8 -19.24 56.23 -24.07
CA ASP A 8 -18.33 57.13 -23.34
C ASP A 8 -17.38 56.38 -22.37
N GLN A 9 -17.35 55.05 -22.39
CA GLN A 9 -16.50 54.26 -21.50
C GLN A 9 -15.06 54.13 -22.04
N HIS A 10 -14.09 54.46 -21.19
CA HIS A 10 -12.68 54.10 -21.42
C HIS A 10 -12.49 52.61 -21.14
N ILE A 11 -12.23 51.83 -22.18
CA ILE A 11 -12.01 50.39 -22.06
C ILE A 11 -10.63 50.06 -22.59
N ILE A 12 -9.83 49.40 -21.77
CA ILE A 12 -8.51 48.91 -22.14
C ILE A 12 -8.58 47.38 -22.17
N PHE A 13 -8.38 46.81 -23.36
CA PHE A 13 -8.20 45.38 -23.53
C PHE A 13 -6.71 45.06 -23.68
N VAL A 14 -6.19 44.11 -22.91
CA VAL A 14 -4.79 43.69 -22.97
C VAL A 14 -4.71 42.23 -23.38
N GLY A 15 -3.98 41.95 -24.45
CA GLY A 15 -3.74 40.59 -24.92
C GLY A 15 -4.51 40.24 -26.19
N ILE A 16 -4.80 38.94 -26.32
CA ILE A 16 -5.58 38.38 -27.43
C ILE A 16 -6.68 37.51 -26.84
N GLY A 17 -7.79 37.40 -27.56
CA GLY A 17 -8.91 36.53 -27.23
C GLY A 17 -9.23 35.62 -28.40
N LYS A 18 -9.82 34.45 -28.12
CA LYS A 18 -10.31 33.55 -29.17
C LYS A 18 -11.48 34.16 -29.95
N ASP A 19 -12.24 35.07 -29.32
CA ASP A 19 -13.31 35.81 -29.97
C ASP A 19 -12.84 37.20 -30.41
N LYS A 20 -12.68 37.38 -31.73
CA LYS A 20 -12.25 38.64 -32.35
C LYS A 20 -13.35 39.69 -32.36
N SER A 21 -14.63 39.30 -32.22
CA SER A 21 -15.76 40.22 -32.30
C SER A 21 -15.82 41.20 -31.12
N LEU A 22 -15.52 40.72 -29.91
CA LEU A 22 -15.42 41.57 -28.72
C LEU A 22 -14.27 42.57 -28.86
N ILE A 23 -13.11 42.12 -29.35
CA ILE A 23 -11.94 42.98 -29.54
C ILE A 23 -12.26 44.08 -30.56
N LYS A 24 -12.91 43.72 -31.67
CA LYS A 24 -13.38 44.68 -32.67
C LYS A 24 -14.40 45.68 -32.11
N ALA A 25 -15.36 45.21 -31.31
CA ALA A 25 -16.32 46.09 -30.65
C ALA A 25 -15.63 47.11 -29.72
N ILE A 26 -14.59 46.69 -29.00
CA ILE A 26 -13.77 47.60 -28.17
C ILE A 26 -12.97 48.56 -29.06
N TYR A 27 -12.37 48.09 -30.15
CA TYR A 27 -11.62 48.92 -31.10
C TYR A 27 -12.48 50.04 -31.71
N ASP A 28 -13.75 49.77 -32.00
CA ASP A 28 -14.67 50.71 -32.62
C ASP A 28 -15.23 51.76 -31.63
N LEU A 29 -14.95 51.63 -30.32
CA LEU A 29 -15.33 52.62 -29.32
C LEU A 29 -14.42 53.87 -29.41
N PRO A 30 -14.98 55.09 -29.23
CA PRO A 30 -14.20 56.34 -29.28
C PRO A 30 -13.01 56.37 -28.32
N PHE A 31 -13.14 55.70 -27.17
CA PHE A 31 -12.13 55.65 -26.11
C PHE A 31 -11.60 54.23 -25.84
N GLY A 32 -11.86 53.30 -26.77
CA GLY A 32 -11.34 51.94 -26.69
C GLY A 32 -9.85 51.90 -26.98
N LYS A 33 -9.09 51.16 -26.17
CA LYS A 33 -7.67 50.90 -26.39
C LYS A 33 -7.41 49.40 -26.36
N ILE A 34 -6.67 48.93 -27.36
CA ILE A 34 -6.18 47.55 -27.43
C ILE A 34 -4.67 47.59 -27.25
N ILE A 35 -4.18 46.84 -26.27
CA ILE A 35 -2.76 46.63 -26.04
C ILE A 35 -2.45 45.21 -26.50
N LEU A 36 -1.54 45.10 -27.46
CA LEU A 36 -1.04 43.84 -28.01
C LEU A 36 0.37 43.57 -27.44
N PRO A 37 0.52 42.72 -26.41
CA PRO A 37 1.82 42.36 -25.86
C PRO A 37 2.72 41.74 -26.93
N ASN A 38 3.99 42.14 -26.93
CA ASN A 38 5.05 41.46 -27.70
C ASN A 38 4.77 41.27 -29.20
N LEU A 39 4.10 42.24 -29.84
CA LEU A 39 3.95 42.28 -31.30
C LEU A 39 5.32 42.48 -31.95
N ASN A 40 5.75 41.52 -32.76
CA ASN A 40 7.06 41.55 -33.38
C ASN A 40 7.06 42.40 -34.67
N LEU A 41 7.57 43.62 -34.58
CA LEU A 41 7.72 44.55 -35.71
C LEU A 41 8.94 44.24 -36.62
N LYS A 42 9.84 43.33 -36.20
CA LYS A 42 11.12 43.03 -36.89
C LYS A 42 10.99 41.94 -37.95
N ILE A 43 9.93 41.12 -37.90
CA ILE A 43 9.65 40.12 -38.94
C ILE A 43 9.44 40.85 -40.27
N LYS A 44 10.21 40.48 -41.31
CA LYS A 44 10.10 41.10 -42.63
C LYS A 44 8.70 40.92 -43.20
N GLU A 45 8.23 41.91 -43.96
CA GLU A 45 6.85 41.91 -44.45
C GLU A 45 6.51 40.67 -45.29
N LYS A 46 7.46 40.20 -46.11
CA LYS A 46 7.30 38.97 -46.88
C LYS A 46 7.02 37.76 -45.98
N ASP A 47 7.74 37.63 -44.88
CA ASP A 47 7.64 36.50 -43.96
C ASP A 47 6.39 36.63 -43.07
N TRP A 48 6.03 37.86 -42.70
CA TRP A 48 4.78 38.19 -41.98
C TRP A 48 3.53 37.74 -42.75
N GLN A 49 3.49 38.05 -44.05
CA GLN A 49 2.38 37.64 -44.91
C GLN A 49 2.27 36.11 -45.06
N SER A 50 3.39 35.39 -44.97
CA SER A 50 3.44 33.93 -45.08
C SER A 50 3.49 33.16 -43.74
N LEU A 51 3.17 33.79 -42.61
CA LEU A 51 3.20 33.11 -41.31
C LEU A 51 2.27 31.88 -41.30
N ASP A 52 2.84 30.73 -40.90
CA ASP A 52 2.11 29.50 -40.64
C ASP A 52 1.19 29.67 -39.42
N LYS A 53 0.02 29.02 -39.42
CA LYS A 53 -0.96 29.00 -38.32
C LYS A 53 -0.36 28.60 -36.97
N LYS A 54 0.67 27.75 -36.98
CA LYS A 54 1.40 27.31 -35.78
C LYS A 54 2.39 28.33 -35.22
N HIS A 55 2.65 29.43 -35.94
CA HIS A 55 3.61 30.44 -35.55
C HIS A 55 3.08 31.28 -34.37
N TYR A 56 3.95 31.60 -33.40
CA TYR A 56 3.55 32.31 -32.17
C TYR A 56 2.96 33.72 -32.42
N GLN A 57 3.26 34.35 -33.56
CA GLN A 57 2.70 35.66 -33.94
C GLN A 57 1.48 35.57 -34.87
N TYR A 58 1.08 34.38 -35.33
CA TYR A 58 -0.03 34.24 -36.29
C TYR A 58 -1.34 34.77 -35.73
N CYS A 59 -1.61 34.56 -34.43
CA CYS A 59 -2.83 35.07 -33.78
C CYS A 59 -2.92 36.60 -33.79
N LEU A 60 -1.79 37.30 -33.65
CA LEU A 60 -1.75 38.76 -33.76
C LEU A 60 -1.94 39.23 -35.20
N LYS A 61 -1.32 38.54 -36.17
CA LYS A 61 -1.55 38.79 -37.59
C LYS A 61 -3.03 38.64 -37.95
N ASP A 62 -3.64 37.51 -37.61
CA ASP A 62 -5.05 37.23 -37.90
C ASP A 62 -6.01 38.23 -37.23
N LEU A 63 -5.65 38.77 -36.07
CA LEU A 63 -6.38 39.85 -35.43
C LEU A 63 -6.22 41.18 -36.18
N LEU A 64 -5.00 41.58 -36.54
CA LEU A 64 -4.74 42.82 -37.27
C LEU A 64 -5.40 42.82 -38.66
N ASP A 65 -5.33 41.68 -39.36
CA ASP A 65 -6.01 41.47 -40.64
C ASP A 65 -7.54 41.62 -40.48
N TYR A 66 -8.10 41.08 -39.40
CA TYR A 66 -9.52 41.23 -39.07
C TYR A 66 -9.92 42.67 -38.72
N LEU A 67 -9.07 43.40 -37.99
CA LEU A 67 -9.27 44.82 -37.66
C LEU A 67 -9.01 45.76 -38.84
N LYS A 68 -8.34 45.27 -39.90
CA LYS A 68 -7.83 46.05 -41.05
C LYS A 68 -6.83 47.14 -40.64
N VAL A 69 -5.93 46.80 -39.72
CA VAL A 69 -4.89 47.70 -39.21
C VAL A 69 -3.52 47.20 -39.68
N ASP A 70 -2.72 48.08 -40.28
CA ASP A 70 -1.34 47.71 -40.62
C ASP A 70 -0.53 47.59 -39.32
N ARG A 71 0.31 46.56 -39.23
CA ARG A 71 1.20 46.33 -38.09
C ARG A 71 2.08 47.55 -37.77
N ARG A 72 2.43 48.37 -38.77
CA ARG A 72 3.23 49.59 -38.60
C ARG A 72 2.47 50.75 -37.94
N ASP A 73 1.14 50.72 -37.98
CA ASP A 73 0.29 51.73 -37.37
C ASP A 73 0.12 51.47 -35.85
N VAL A 74 0.56 50.30 -35.36
CA VAL A 74 0.52 49.96 -33.94
C VAL A 74 1.60 50.73 -33.19
N SER A 75 1.17 51.65 -32.33
CA SER A 75 2.08 52.45 -31.50
C SER A 75 2.81 51.60 -30.47
N CYS A 76 4.14 51.72 -30.43
CA CYS A 76 4.97 51.03 -29.44
C CYS A 76 4.94 51.78 -28.11
N LEU A 77 4.47 51.12 -27.04
CA LEU A 77 4.39 51.73 -25.70
C LEU A 77 5.71 51.69 -24.94
N ASN A 78 6.52 50.64 -25.13
CA ASN A 78 7.85 50.45 -24.53
C ASN A 78 8.69 49.51 -25.41
N THR A 79 9.97 49.83 -25.59
CA THR A 79 10.95 48.92 -26.20
C THR A 79 11.61 48.06 -25.13
N ILE A 80 11.15 46.81 -25.00
CA ILE A 80 11.84 45.78 -24.23
C ILE A 80 12.77 45.04 -25.20
N GLU A 81 14.05 44.91 -24.87
CA GLU A 81 15.01 44.09 -25.63
C GLU A 81 14.70 42.59 -25.41
N SER A 82 13.61 42.07 -25.98
CA SER A 82 13.29 40.62 -25.99
C SER A 82 13.83 39.90 -27.23
N GLU A 83 14.80 40.48 -27.94
CA GLU A 83 15.24 40.00 -29.27
C GLU A 83 15.55 38.50 -29.25
N VAL A 84 16.26 38.03 -28.22
CA VAL A 84 16.70 36.63 -28.12
C VAL A 84 15.53 35.67 -27.90
N THR A 85 14.52 36.07 -27.12
CA THR A 85 13.34 35.23 -26.86
C THR A 85 12.53 35.03 -28.13
N ASP A 86 12.38 36.06 -28.98
CA ASP A 86 11.70 35.94 -30.27
C ASP A 86 12.34 34.89 -31.18
N TYR A 87 13.66 34.81 -31.23
CA TYR A 87 14.39 33.78 -32.00
C TYR A 87 14.14 32.36 -31.47
N VAL A 88 13.89 32.17 -30.18
CA VAL A 88 13.62 30.84 -29.60
C VAL A 88 12.27 30.30 -30.10
N PHE A 89 11.25 31.15 -30.13
CA PHE A 89 9.87 30.78 -30.52
C PHE A 89 9.64 30.76 -32.04
N ASP A 90 10.43 31.49 -32.83
CA ASP A 90 10.41 31.36 -34.28
C ASP A 90 11.20 30.14 -34.75
N THR A 91 10.50 29.05 -35.05
CA THR A 91 11.10 27.79 -35.54
C THR A 91 11.83 27.92 -36.87
N THR A 92 11.57 28.98 -37.65
CA THR A 92 12.23 29.24 -38.93
C THR A 92 13.48 30.11 -38.78
N ALA A 93 13.65 30.74 -37.61
CA ALA A 93 14.78 31.60 -37.35
C ALA A 93 16.08 30.80 -37.14
N ASP A 94 17.12 31.27 -37.80
CA ASP A 94 18.47 30.74 -37.71
C ASP A 94 19.15 31.24 -36.42
N LEU A 95 19.31 30.32 -35.46
CA LEU A 95 19.89 30.62 -34.14
C LEU A 95 21.37 31.03 -34.22
N SER A 96 22.08 30.72 -35.31
CA SER A 96 23.47 31.15 -35.49
C SER A 96 23.61 32.68 -35.57
N LYS A 97 22.52 33.39 -35.90
CA LYS A 97 22.48 34.85 -36.01
C LYS A 97 22.36 35.57 -34.66
N VAL A 98 22.12 34.83 -33.58
CA VAL A 98 21.97 35.39 -32.23
C VAL A 98 23.33 35.77 -31.61
N GLY A 99 24.44 35.24 -32.12
CA GLY A 99 25.79 35.52 -31.63
C GLY A 99 26.01 35.05 -30.18
N ASP A 100 26.86 35.75 -29.40
CA ASP A 100 27.17 35.43 -27.99
C ASP A 100 26.10 35.89 -26.98
N ARG A 101 24.91 36.28 -27.46
CA ARG A 101 23.83 36.77 -26.61
C ARG A 101 23.19 35.60 -25.87
N SER A 102 23.00 35.77 -24.55
CA SER A 102 22.42 34.74 -23.69
C SER A 102 21.15 35.21 -23.02
N ILE A 103 20.26 34.27 -22.72
CA ILE A 103 19.07 34.52 -21.92
C ILE A 103 19.44 34.39 -20.43
N GLY A 104 19.31 35.49 -19.68
CA GLY A 104 19.73 35.56 -18.28
C GLY A 104 18.61 35.39 -17.24
N ASN A 105 17.36 35.52 -17.66
CA ASN A 105 16.17 35.42 -16.80
C ASN A 105 15.56 34.01 -16.75
N ILE A 106 15.99 33.09 -17.62
CA ILE A 106 15.46 31.72 -17.69
C ILE A 106 16.47 30.73 -17.11
N GLU A 107 15.98 29.80 -16.30
CA GLU A 107 16.75 28.70 -15.72
C GLU A 107 16.04 27.36 -15.95
N VAL A 108 16.78 26.36 -16.44
CA VAL A 108 16.26 25.01 -16.70
C VAL A 108 16.85 24.05 -15.68
N ILE A 109 15.98 23.35 -14.95
CA ILE A 109 16.37 22.38 -13.93
C ILE A 109 15.84 21.00 -14.32
N THR A 110 16.77 20.06 -14.56
CA THR A 110 16.44 18.67 -14.92
C THR A 110 16.57 17.76 -13.71
N CYS A 111 15.46 17.11 -13.35
CA CYS A 111 15.33 16.22 -12.20
C CYS A 111 15.27 14.76 -12.64
N ASP A 112 15.72 13.82 -11.81
CA ASP A 112 15.79 12.39 -12.14
C ASP A 112 14.41 11.70 -12.04
N SER A 113 13.48 12.29 -11.28
CA SER A 113 12.12 11.77 -11.12
C SER A 113 11.08 12.87 -10.95
N ARG A 114 9.79 12.54 -11.12
CA ARG A 114 8.67 13.46 -10.81
C ARG A 114 8.64 13.86 -9.33
N GLU A 115 9.13 13.00 -8.44
CA GLU A 115 9.19 13.30 -7.00
C GLU A 115 10.23 14.37 -6.71
N GLU A 116 11.45 14.19 -7.24
CA GLU A 116 12.50 15.22 -7.14
C GLU A 116 12.04 16.53 -7.78
N GLU A 117 11.36 16.47 -8.94
CA GLU A 117 10.82 17.65 -9.61
C GLU A 117 9.79 18.40 -8.76
N ALA A 118 8.88 17.67 -8.08
CA ALA A 118 7.90 18.27 -7.18
C ALA A 118 8.58 18.96 -5.99
N GLN A 119 9.58 18.31 -5.40
CA GLN A 119 10.34 18.84 -4.27
C GLN A 119 11.16 20.08 -4.66
N VAL A 120 11.85 20.05 -5.80
CA VAL A 120 12.56 21.21 -6.36
C VAL A 120 11.59 22.36 -6.63
N THR A 121 10.44 22.08 -7.25
CA THR A 121 9.43 23.11 -7.53
C THR A 121 8.92 23.74 -6.26
N SER A 122 8.61 22.93 -5.24
CA SER A 122 8.19 23.41 -3.93
C SER A 122 9.25 24.31 -3.29
N LEU A 123 10.53 23.90 -3.35
CA LEU A 123 11.65 24.66 -2.83
C LEU A 123 11.85 26.00 -3.54
N ILE A 124 11.64 26.06 -4.86
CA ILE A 124 11.68 27.31 -5.64
C ILE A 124 10.55 28.24 -5.18
N ILE A 125 9.33 27.72 -5.02
CA ILE A 125 8.18 28.52 -4.56
C ILE A 125 8.46 29.09 -3.16
N GLU A 126 8.97 28.28 -2.24
CA GLU A 126 9.34 28.71 -0.89
C GLU A 126 10.42 29.79 -0.91
N ASN A 127 11.42 29.66 -1.77
CA ASN A 127 12.55 30.61 -1.86
C ASN A 127 12.16 31.95 -2.52
N GLU A 128 11.30 31.95 -3.54
CA GLU A 128 10.88 33.17 -4.25
C GLU A 128 9.68 33.87 -3.58
N GLY A 129 8.95 33.14 -2.73
CA GLY A 129 7.75 33.59 -2.03
C GLY A 129 6.47 33.37 -2.85
N TYR A 130 5.46 32.80 -2.21
CA TYR A 130 4.19 32.39 -2.84
C TYR A 130 3.48 33.52 -3.60
N GLU A 131 3.47 34.73 -3.07
CA GLU A 131 2.79 35.88 -3.67
C GLU A 131 3.45 36.37 -4.98
N ASN A 132 4.71 36.00 -5.22
CA ASN A 132 5.49 36.47 -6.38
C ASN A 132 5.50 35.48 -7.54
N VAL A 133 4.99 34.25 -7.33
CA VAL A 133 5.18 33.12 -8.23
C VAL A 133 3.89 32.76 -8.97
N SER A 134 4.00 32.67 -10.30
CA SER A 134 3.03 32.02 -11.17
C SER A 134 3.49 30.61 -11.52
N LEU A 135 2.78 29.58 -11.05
CA LEU A 135 3.09 28.18 -11.36
C LEU A 135 2.19 27.65 -12.49
N VAL A 136 2.81 27.15 -13.55
CA VAL A 136 2.17 26.36 -14.62
C VAL A 136 2.69 24.94 -14.51
N VAL A 137 1.81 23.95 -14.44
CA VAL A 137 2.21 22.54 -14.42
C VAL A 137 1.63 21.82 -15.64
N PHE A 138 2.47 21.13 -16.40
CA PHE A 138 2.07 20.43 -17.62
C PHE A 138 1.68 18.95 -17.35
N ASP A 139 2.08 18.40 -16.21
CA ASP A 139 1.79 17.02 -15.77
C ASP A 139 0.86 17.03 -14.55
N LYS A 140 -0.30 16.37 -14.65
CA LYS A 140 -1.31 16.32 -13.58
C LYS A 140 -0.79 15.62 -12.31
N LEU A 141 -0.02 14.54 -12.46
CA LEU A 141 0.53 13.81 -11.32
C LEU A 141 1.61 14.63 -10.61
N LEU A 142 2.40 15.39 -11.38
CA LEU A 142 3.38 16.31 -10.82
C LEU A 142 2.69 17.41 -10.00
N ALA A 143 1.63 18.02 -10.52
CA ALA A 143 0.93 19.06 -9.79
C ALA A 143 0.22 18.56 -8.53
N ALA A 144 -0.33 17.34 -8.55
CA ALA A 144 -0.85 16.72 -7.33
C ALA A 144 0.25 16.57 -6.25
N ARG A 145 1.48 16.18 -6.64
CA ARG A 145 2.61 16.11 -5.71
C ARG A 145 3.05 17.47 -5.20
N ILE A 146 3.13 18.48 -6.08
CA ILE A 146 3.47 19.85 -5.68
C ILE A 146 2.43 20.39 -4.69
N ALA A 147 1.15 20.14 -4.94
CA ALA A 147 0.07 20.55 -4.03
C ALA A 147 0.20 19.90 -2.65
N CYS A 148 0.58 18.62 -2.58
CA CYS A 148 0.84 17.94 -1.30
C CYS A 148 2.04 18.51 -0.54
N LEU A 149 3.07 18.99 -1.24
CA LEU A 149 4.30 19.55 -0.63
C LEU A 149 4.15 21.03 -0.24
N SER A 150 3.31 21.78 -0.96
CA SER A 150 3.07 23.20 -0.70
C SER A 150 2.22 23.40 0.56
N ARG A 151 2.84 23.93 1.62
CA ARG A 151 2.21 24.16 2.94
C ARG A 151 0.94 25.04 2.92
N GLN A 152 0.66 25.76 1.82
CA GLN A 152 -0.47 26.70 1.70
C GLN A 152 -1.57 26.27 0.72
N HIS A 153 -1.47 25.12 0.05
CA HIS A 153 -2.58 24.53 -0.73
C HIS A 153 -3.21 23.34 -0.01
N SER A 154 -3.41 23.53 1.30
CA SER A 154 -3.93 22.53 2.24
C SER A 154 -5.45 22.37 2.20
N ALA A 155 -6.12 22.61 1.08
CA ALA A 155 -7.51 22.17 0.94
C ALA A 155 -7.60 20.65 0.74
N ILE A 156 -6.61 20.04 0.05
CA ILE A 156 -6.59 18.60 -0.23
C ILE A 156 -6.45 17.75 1.05
N PRO A 157 -5.54 18.04 2.02
CA PRO A 157 -5.45 17.29 3.27
C PRO A 157 -6.70 17.43 4.16
N GLU A 158 -7.34 18.60 4.17
CA GLU A 158 -8.54 18.87 4.98
C GLU A 158 -9.79 18.18 4.42
N ASN A 159 -9.93 18.14 3.09
CA ASN A 159 -11.07 17.52 2.41
C ASN A 159 -10.93 16.00 2.29
N TYR A 160 -9.71 15.44 2.35
CA TYR A 160 -9.44 14.01 2.14
C TYR A 160 -10.32 13.08 2.98
N PRO A 161 -10.52 13.28 4.30
CA PRO A 161 -11.40 12.42 5.10
C PRO A 161 -12.85 12.42 4.60
N TYR A 162 -13.34 13.54 4.07
CA TYR A 162 -14.71 13.61 3.55
C TYR A 162 -14.84 12.87 2.22
N ILE A 163 -13.86 13.04 1.33
CA ILE A 163 -13.77 12.36 0.03
C ILE A 163 -13.65 10.84 0.24
N THR A 164 -12.77 10.39 1.14
CA THR A 164 -12.61 8.96 1.40
C THR A 164 -13.84 8.35 2.04
N LEU A 165 -14.56 9.07 2.90
CA LEU A 165 -15.82 8.58 3.45
C LEU A 165 -16.87 8.37 2.36
N LEU A 166 -17.02 9.34 1.44
CA LEU A 166 -17.91 9.24 0.28
C LEU A 166 -17.60 8.02 -0.61
N LEU A 167 -16.33 7.67 -0.75
CA LEU A 167 -15.90 6.53 -1.56
C LEU A 167 -16.07 5.21 -0.82
N TYR A 168 -15.59 5.11 0.43
CA TYR A 168 -15.66 3.87 1.21
C TYR A 168 -17.10 3.43 1.49
N SER A 169 -18.04 4.36 1.67
CA SER A 169 -19.46 4.03 1.84
C SER A 169 -20.06 3.30 0.63
N ILE A 170 -19.63 3.65 -0.59
CA ILE A 170 -20.05 2.96 -1.82
C ILE A 170 -19.22 1.70 -2.08
N GLU A 171 -17.92 1.74 -1.76
CA GLU A 171 -17.03 0.60 -1.94
C GLU A 171 -17.46 -0.63 -1.13
N VAL A 172 -17.92 -0.42 0.11
CA VAL A 172 -18.46 -1.51 0.95
C VAL A 172 -19.61 -2.23 0.25
N LEU A 173 -20.51 -1.51 -0.42
CA LEU A 173 -21.64 -2.11 -1.11
C LEU A 173 -21.25 -2.74 -2.44
N THR A 174 -20.41 -2.07 -3.25
CA THR A 174 -19.96 -2.59 -4.56
C THR A 174 -19.08 -3.83 -4.41
N SER A 175 -18.33 -3.94 -3.32
CA SER A 175 -17.52 -5.12 -2.98
C SER A 175 -18.31 -6.22 -2.27
N ASN A 176 -19.63 -6.08 -2.14
CA ASN A 176 -20.52 -6.99 -1.40
C ASN A 176 -20.03 -7.26 0.03
N TRP A 177 -19.81 -6.19 0.80
CA TRP A 177 -19.38 -6.25 2.21
C TRP A 177 -18.06 -6.99 2.41
N SER A 178 -17.10 -6.78 1.51
CA SER A 178 -15.77 -7.36 1.66
C SER A 178 -15.11 -6.90 2.97
N SER A 179 -14.37 -7.79 3.64
CA SER A 179 -13.72 -7.48 4.92
C SER A 179 -12.78 -6.27 4.85
N VAL A 180 -12.14 -6.06 3.69
CA VAL A 180 -11.21 -4.94 3.48
C VAL A 180 -11.97 -3.62 3.38
N SER A 181 -12.99 -3.55 2.52
CA SER A 181 -13.77 -2.33 2.34
C SER A 181 -14.55 -1.99 3.62
N LEU A 182 -15.13 -3.01 4.29
CA LEU A 182 -15.83 -2.83 5.57
C LEU A 182 -14.89 -2.27 6.65
N LEU A 183 -13.71 -2.85 6.80
CA LEU A 183 -12.73 -2.37 7.78
C LEU A 183 -12.22 -0.97 7.44
N SER A 184 -12.08 -0.63 6.15
CA SER A 184 -11.68 0.70 5.69
C SER A 184 -12.72 1.76 6.07
N LEU A 185 -14.01 1.44 5.93
CA LEU A 185 -15.10 2.28 6.39
C LEU A 185 -15.12 2.40 7.92
N LEU A 186 -15.05 1.28 8.64
CA LEU A 186 -15.12 1.26 10.10
C LEU A 186 -13.93 1.98 10.76
N LYS A 187 -12.71 1.87 10.21
CA LYS A 187 -11.53 2.57 10.73
C LYS A 187 -11.46 4.04 10.33
N HIS A 188 -12.42 4.52 9.53
CA HIS A 188 -12.41 5.89 9.05
C HIS A 188 -12.56 6.89 10.21
N ARG A 189 -11.80 8.00 10.21
CA ARG A 189 -11.75 8.92 11.38
C ARG A 189 -13.10 9.52 11.78
N LEU A 190 -14.00 9.66 10.80
CA LEU A 190 -15.31 10.28 11.00
C LEU A 190 -16.37 9.28 11.47
N VAL A 191 -16.06 7.98 11.51
CA VAL A 191 -17.02 6.92 11.83
C VAL A 191 -16.72 6.38 13.22
N THR A 192 -17.61 6.61 14.18
CA THR A 192 -17.44 6.14 15.57
C THR A 192 -18.72 5.59 16.21
N PHE A 193 -19.88 5.72 15.56
CA PHE A 193 -21.19 5.28 16.08
C PHE A 193 -21.56 5.80 17.49
N GLY A 194 -20.95 6.92 17.91
CA GLY A 194 -21.16 7.54 19.22
C GLY A 194 -20.21 7.06 20.33
N TYR A 195 -19.29 6.13 20.03
CA TYR A 195 -18.27 5.68 20.97
C TYR A 195 -17.08 6.64 21.05
N ALA A 196 -16.39 6.65 22.19
CA ALA A 196 -15.10 7.32 22.30
C ALA A 196 -14.04 6.61 21.43
N GLN A 197 -13.12 7.36 20.82
CA GLN A 197 -12.14 6.82 19.86
C GLN A 197 -11.33 5.64 20.40
N GLU A 198 -10.91 5.70 21.66
CA GLU A 198 -10.11 4.64 22.31
C GLU A 198 -10.92 3.36 22.51
N GLU A 199 -12.20 3.49 22.89
CA GLU A 199 -13.11 2.37 23.11
C GLU A 199 -13.47 1.73 21.76
N TYR A 200 -13.83 2.55 20.78
CA TYR A 200 -14.14 2.12 19.43
C TYR A 200 -12.98 1.35 18.78
N SER A 201 -11.74 1.84 18.96
CA SER A 201 -10.55 1.15 18.46
C SER A 201 -10.34 -0.23 19.08
N LYS A 202 -10.67 -0.42 20.36
CA LYS A 202 -10.60 -1.73 21.03
C LYS A 202 -11.65 -2.69 20.48
N ILE A 203 -12.90 -2.24 20.33
CA ILE A 203 -14.00 -3.01 19.75
C ILE A 203 -13.64 -3.45 18.33
N LEU A 204 -13.18 -2.51 17.49
CA LEU A 204 -12.79 -2.81 16.11
C LEU A 204 -11.58 -3.74 16.01
N SER A 205 -10.61 -3.62 16.92
CA SER A 205 -9.44 -4.51 16.92
C SER A 205 -9.85 -5.95 17.25
N GLU A 206 -10.76 -6.14 18.22
CA GLU A 206 -11.32 -7.45 18.52
C GLU A 206 -12.12 -8.00 17.33
N PHE A 207 -12.99 -7.19 16.72
CA PHE A 207 -13.75 -7.58 15.53
C PHE A 207 -12.84 -7.98 14.36
N GLU A 208 -11.79 -7.21 14.08
CA GLU A 208 -10.84 -7.50 13.01
C GLU A 208 -10.13 -8.84 13.24
N ILE A 209 -9.59 -9.06 14.46
CA ILE A 209 -8.74 -10.21 14.76
C ILE A 209 -9.57 -11.49 14.91
N GLU A 210 -10.64 -11.43 15.73
CA GLU A 210 -11.41 -12.62 16.11
C GLU A 210 -12.46 -12.99 15.06
N ILE A 211 -12.92 -12.04 14.23
CA ILE A 211 -13.92 -12.30 13.18
C ILE A 211 -13.30 -12.23 11.78
N LEU A 212 -12.94 -11.03 11.30
CA LEU A 212 -12.58 -10.83 9.89
C LEU A 212 -11.30 -11.56 9.44
N ARG A 213 -10.35 -11.78 10.36
CA ARG A 213 -9.10 -12.51 10.09
C ARG A 213 -9.17 -14.00 10.46
N SER A 214 -10.21 -14.42 11.18
CA SER A 214 -10.35 -15.80 11.66
C SER A 214 -11.37 -16.62 10.87
N PHE A 215 -12.37 -15.96 10.29
CA PHE A 215 -13.41 -16.57 9.45
C PHE A 215 -13.28 -16.13 8.00
N SER A 216 -13.73 -16.99 7.08
CA SER A 216 -13.88 -16.62 5.68
C SER A 216 -15.26 -16.01 5.45
N THR A 217 -15.34 -14.69 5.30
CA THR A 217 -16.59 -13.95 5.14
C THR A 217 -16.77 -13.47 3.70
N ASN A 218 -17.83 -13.91 3.01
CA ASN A 218 -18.15 -13.51 1.63
C ASN A 218 -19.49 -12.77 1.55
N GLY A 219 -19.66 -11.76 2.41
CA GLY A 219 -20.87 -10.95 2.47
C GLY A 219 -21.35 -10.72 3.89
N PHE A 220 -22.40 -9.91 4.00
CA PHE A 220 -22.95 -9.45 5.28
C PHE A 220 -23.48 -10.60 6.15
N ASP A 221 -24.23 -11.55 5.55
CA ASP A 221 -24.77 -12.71 6.26
C ASP A 221 -23.69 -13.61 6.88
N ASP A 222 -22.57 -13.77 6.17
CA ASP A 222 -21.45 -14.58 6.65
C ASP A 222 -20.76 -13.91 7.83
N ILE A 223 -20.68 -12.58 7.85
CA ILE A 223 -20.15 -11.81 8.99
C ILE A 223 -21.03 -12.02 10.22
N ILE A 224 -22.36 -11.92 10.08
CA ILE A 224 -23.30 -12.15 11.19
C ILE A 224 -23.20 -13.59 11.70
N LYS A 225 -23.14 -14.58 10.80
CA LYS A 225 -22.93 -15.98 11.18
C LYS A 225 -21.62 -16.19 11.91
N ALA A 226 -20.53 -15.55 11.46
CA ALA A 226 -19.23 -15.64 12.10
C ALA A 226 -19.26 -15.08 13.52
N ILE A 227 -19.89 -13.91 13.73
CA ILE A 227 -20.08 -13.30 15.06
C ILE A 227 -20.85 -14.26 15.98
N ASN A 228 -22.02 -14.73 15.52
CA ASN A 228 -22.88 -15.63 16.32
C ASN A 228 -22.25 -17.00 16.61
N THR A 229 -21.31 -17.46 15.79
CA THR A 229 -20.62 -18.75 15.98
C THR A 229 -19.50 -18.63 17.01
N HIS A 230 -18.93 -17.43 17.18
CA HIS A 230 -17.78 -17.21 18.04
C HIS A 230 -18.18 -17.11 19.52
N LYS A 231 -17.82 -18.09 20.35
CA LYS A 231 -18.32 -18.22 21.73
C LYS A 231 -17.68 -17.29 22.78
N LYS A 232 -16.71 -16.43 22.39
CA LYS A 232 -15.92 -15.60 23.32
C LYS A 232 -15.49 -14.27 22.69
N LEU A 233 -16.43 -13.34 22.53
CA LEU A 233 -16.12 -11.94 22.24
C LEU A 233 -16.38 -11.12 23.50
N LYS A 234 -15.47 -10.21 23.86
CA LYS A 234 -15.67 -9.30 24.99
C LYS A 234 -16.70 -8.22 24.67
N HIS A 235 -16.68 -7.71 23.44
CA HIS A 235 -17.58 -6.65 22.97
C HIS A 235 -18.64 -7.17 21.97
N GLU A 236 -19.18 -8.38 22.20
CA GLU A 236 -20.15 -9.01 21.27
C GLU A 236 -21.36 -8.11 20.97
N GLU A 237 -21.96 -7.57 22.02
CA GLU A 237 -23.16 -6.72 21.92
C GLU A 237 -22.87 -5.43 21.13
N ASP A 238 -21.72 -4.79 21.39
CA ASP A 238 -21.30 -3.58 20.68
C ASP A 238 -21.01 -3.85 19.19
N ILE A 239 -20.33 -4.96 18.89
CA ILE A 239 -20.06 -5.38 17.50
C ILE A 239 -21.39 -5.60 16.77
N LEU A 240 -22.32 -6.34 17.35
CA LEU A 240 -23.65 -6.57 16.76
C LEU A 240 -24.44 -5.26 16.59
N LEU A 241 -24.33 -4.33 17.54
CA LEU A 241 -24.97 -3.03 17.44
C LEU A 241 -24.39 -2.18 16.30
N ILE A 242 -23.07 -2.17 16.13
CA ILE A 242 -22.40 -1.46 15.02
C ILE A 242 -22.82 -2.05 13.68
N ILE A 243 -22.79 -3.39 13.56
CA ILE A 243 -23.14 -4.09 12.31
C ILE A 243 -24.63 -3.91 11.95
N SER A 244 -25.54 -3.99 12.92
CA SER A 244 -26.96 -3.73 12.69
C SER A 244 -27.25 -2.27 12.31
N LYS A 245 -26.57 -1.29 12.94
CA LYS A 245 -26.66 0.11 12.52
C LYS A 245 -26.19 0.31 11.07
N LEU A 246 -25.09 -0.33 10.68
CA LEU A 246 -24.58 -0.29 9.31
C LEU A 246 -25.61 -0.84 8.31
N GLU A 247 -26.24 -1.97 8.63
CA GLU A 247 -27.30 -2.55 7.80
C GLU A 247 -28.46 -1.58 7.59
N VAL A 248 -28.96 -0.98 8.69
CA VAL A 248 -30.06 -0.01 8.63
C VAL A 248 -29.70 1.21 7.78
N ILE A 249 -28.49 1.76 7.96
CA ILE A 249 -28.02 2.92 7.19
C ILE A 249 -27.98 2.58 5.71
N PHE A 250 -27.28 1.51 5.32
CA PHE A 250 -27.07 1.20 3.91
C PHE A 250 -28.28 0.61 3.21
N ASN A 251 -29.23 0.01 3.93
CA ASN A 251 -30.52 -0.42 3.36
C ASN A 251 -31.28 0.76 2.74
N LEU A 252 -31.14 1.99 3.26
CA LEU A 252 -31.71 3.19 2.65
C LEU A 252 -31.19 3.39 1.21
N LEU A 253 -29.88 3.26 1.04
CA LEU A 253 -29.23 3.40 -0.26
C LEU A 253 -29.56 2.22 -1.18
N LEU A 254 -29.51 0.98 -0.69
CA LEU A 254 -29.86 -0.22 -1.47
C LEU A 254 -31.30 -0.16 -2.01
N ASN A 255 -32.25 0.36 -1.21
CA ASN A 255 -33.64 0.53 -1.63
C ASN A 255 -33.83 1.61 -2.70
N SER A 256 -32.88 2.55 -2.81
CA SER A 256 -32.87 3.60 -3.84
C SER A 256 -32.13 3.20 -5.12
N ILE A 257 -31.58 1.99 -5.23
CA ILE A 257 -30.93 1.53 -6.46
C ILE A 257 -31.99 1.39 -7.57
N ASN A 258 -31.63 1.76 -8.80
CA ASN A 258 -32.51 1.84 -9.97
C ASN A 258 -33.53 2.99 -9.96
N TYR A 259 -33.45 3.89 -8.97
CA TYR A 259 -34.12 5.19 -9.02
C TYR A 259 -33.26 6.22 -9.78
N PRO A 260 -33.82 7.39 -10.15
CA PRO A 260 -33.06 8.51 -10.69
C PRO A 260 -31.82 8.84 -9.86
N ILE A 261 -30.76 9.31 -10.53
CA ILE A 261 -29.48 9.63 -9.87
C ILE A 261 -29.63 10.65 -8.75
N SER A 262 -30.56 11.62 -8.87
CA SER A 262 -30.86 12.59 -7.81
C SER A 262 -31.25 11.92 -6.50
N ASP A 263 -32.08 10.87 -6.58
CA ASP A 263 -32.56 10.15 -5.41
C ASP A 263 -31.42 9.33 -4.79
N VAL A 264 -30.60 8.68 -5.61
CA VAL A 264 -29.42 7.91 -5.17
C VAL A 264 -28.39 8.81 -4.49
N VAL A 265 -28.15 10.01 -5.02
CA VAL A 265 -27.23 11.00 -4.41
C VAL A 265 -27.78 11.46 -3.07
N ALA A 266 -29.06 11.82 -3.00
CA ALA A 266 -29.70 12.28 -1.79
C ALA A 266 -29.68 11.21 -0.68
N THR A 267 -30.02 9.96 -1.00
CA THR A 267 -29.96 8.85 -0.03
C THR A 267 -28.53 8.53 0.37
N HIS A 268 -27.57 8.60 -0.55
CA HIS A 268 -26.16 8.40 -0.22
C HIS A 268 -25.64 9.44 0.79
N LEU A 269 -25.96 10.72 0.57
CA LEU A 269 -25.59 11.80 1.50
C LEU A 269 -26.26 11.62 2.86
N GLN A 270 -27.52 11.18 2.90
CA GLN A 270 -28.18 10.83 4.16
C GLN A 270 -27.44 9.72 4.90
N CYS A 271 -27.00 8.66 4.20
CA CYS A 271 -26.22 7.59 4.80
C CYS A 271 -24.92 8.10 5.42
N ILE A 272 -24.19 8.97 4.69
CA ILE A 272 -22.94 9.56 5.17
C ILE A 272 -23.16 10.46 6.38
N ASN A 273 -24.23 11.26 6.37
CA ASN A 273 -24.58 12.11 7.51
C ASN A 273 -24.89 11.26 8.75
N MET A 274 -25.57 10.11 8.59
CA MET A 274 -25.82 9.17 9.68
C MET A 274 -24.54 8.47 10.19
N LEU A 275 -23.60 8.14 9.29
CA LEU A 275 -22.32 7.50 9.64
C LEU A 275 -21.40 8.45 10.39
N SER A 276 -21.31 9.70 9.93
CA SER A 276 -20.36 10.69 10.45
C SER A 276 -20.91 11.59 11.55
N GLY A 277 -22.23 11.72 11.65
CA GLY A 277 -22.88 12.73 12.48
C GLY A 277 -22.70 14.17 11.97
N ILE A 278 -22.18 14.35 10.75
CA ILE A 278 -21.88 15.65 10.14
C ILE A 278 -22.83 15.84 8.96
N ASN A 279 -23.44 17.02 8.84
CA ASN A 279 -24.23 17.36 7.65
C ASN A 279 -23.33 17.91 6.54
N PHE A 280 -23.04 17.09 5.52
CA PHE A 280 -22.13 17.47 4.44
C PHE A 280 -22.62 18.69 3.65
N SER A 281 -23.94 18.85 3.48
CA SER A 281 -24.54 19.98 2.73
C SER A 281 -24.45 21.33 3.46
N GLU A 282 -24.15 21.33 4.77
CA GLU A 282 -24.03 22.55 5.59
C GLU A 282 -22.57 22.91 5.89
N LEU A 283 -21.61 22.20 5.30
CA LEU A 283 -20.20 22.48 5.48
C LEU A 283 -19.80 23.76 4.73
N ASN A 284 -19.24 24.72 5.45
CA ASN A 284 -18.68 25.95 4.87
C ASN A 284 -17.28 25.74 4.27
N ASN A 285 -17.09 24.66 3.50
CA ASN A 285 -15.82 24.32 2.84
C ASN A 285 -16.05 23.86 1.39
N GLU A 286 -14.98 23.51 0.68
CA GLU A 286 -15.05 23.06 -0.71
C GLU A 286 -15.89 21.78 -0.88
N ILE A 287 -15.90 20.90 0.12
CA ILE A 287 -16.72 19.68 0.11
C ILE A 287 -18.21 20.01 0.20
N GLY A 288 -18.62 20.93 1.06
CA GLY A 288 -20.02 21.37 1.11
C GLY A 288 -20.48 21.98 -0.21
N ASN A 289 -19.64 22.84 -0.81
CA ASN A 289 -19.88 23.39 -2.15
C ASN A 289 -19.99 22.28 -3.21
N PHE A 290 -19.07 21.30 -3.19
CA PHE A 290 -19.12 20.15 -4.08
C PHE A 290 -20.42 19.37 -3.92
N THR A 291 -20.81 19.04 -2.69
CA THR A 291 -22.02 18.26 -2.39
C THR A 291 -23.28 18.97 -2.91
N CYS A 292 -23.41 20.27 -2.67
CA CYS A 292 -24.53 21.06 -3.19
C CYS A 292 -24.52 21.12 -4.73
N ASN A 293 -23.36 21.38 -5.34
CA ASN A 293 -23.23 21.45 -6.79
C ASN A 293 -23.52 20.09 -7.45
N PHE A 294 -23.07 18.99 -6.83
CA PHE A 294 -23.29 17.64 -7.33
C PHE A 294 -24.76 17.24 -7.25
N LEU A 295 -25.43 17.52 -6.12
CA LEU A 295 -26.87 17.31 -5.97
C LEU A 295 -27.66 18.09 -7.04
N ASN A 296 -27.36 19.39 -7.19
CA ASN A 296 -28.02 20.26 -8.15
C ASN A 296 -27.77 19.80 -9.61
N ALA A 297 -26.57 19.31 -9.92
CA ALA A 297 -26.23 18.80 -11.25
C ALA A 297 -26.98 17.48 -11.58
N CYS A 298 -27.39 16.73 -10.55
CA CYS A 298 -28.16 15.50 -10.70
C CYS A 298 -29.67 15.74 -10.73
N GLU A 299 -30.15 16.92 -10.34
CA GLU A 299 -31.57 17.26 -10.31
C GLU A 299 -32.19 17.21 -11.72
N GLY A 300 -33.31 16.50 -11.86
CA GLY A 300 -34.00 16.32 -13.15
C GLY A 300 -33.36 15.33 -14.11
N VAL A 301 -32.29 14.62 -13.71
CA VAL A 301 -31.64 13.60 -14.53
C VAL A 301 -32.31 12.23 -14.31
N GLU A 302 -33.14 11.79 -15.26
CA GLU A 302 -33.92 10.53 -15.16
C GLU A 302 -33.11 9.24 -15.39
N ILE A 303 -31.78 9.30 -15.28
CA ILE A 303 -30.91 8.12 -15.47
C ILE A 303 -31.06 7.21 -14.25
N LYS A 304 -31.66 6.04 -14.45
CA LYS A 304 -31.69 4.97 -13.46
C LYS A 304 -30.26 4.48 -13.18
N CYS A 305 -29.78 4.68 -11.96
CA CYS A 305 -28.41 4.33 -11.61
C CYS A 305 -28.32 2.98 -10.89
N SER A 306 -27.48 2.09 -11.43
CA SER A 306 -26.92 1.00 -10.64
C SER A 306 -25.85 1.54 -9.68
N LEU A 307 -25.54 0.76 -8.64
CA LEU A 307 -24.50 1.13 -7.68
C LEU A 307 -23.11 1.30 -8.34
N GLU A 308 -22.80 0.46 -9.32
CA GLU A 308 -21.55 0.51 -10.09
C GLU A 308 -21.46 1.79 -10.93
N LEU A 309 -22.55 2.14 -11.64
CA LEU A 309 -22.62 3.36 -12.43
C LEU A 309 -22.50 4.59 -11.54
N TYR A 310 -23.20 4.59 -10.40
CA TYR A 310 -23.12 5.69 -9.45
C TYR A 310 -21.70 5.87 -8.87
N SER A 311 -21.05 4.77 -8.49
CA SER A 311 -19.65 4.78 -8.02
C SER A 311 -18.70 5.42 -9.05
N GLN A 312 -18.85 5.07 -10.33
CA GLN A 312 -18.06 5.64 -11.41
C GLN A 312 -18.32 7.14 -11.58
N ILE A 313 -19.60 7.56 -11.56
CA ILE A 313 -19.96 8.98 -11.69
C ILE A 313 -19.40 9.78 -10.52
N LEU A 314 -19.60 9.33 -9.28
CA LEU A 314 -19.09 9.99 -8.09
C LEU A 314 -17.57 10.15 -8.15
N THR A 315 -16.85 9.07 -8.51
CA THR A 315 -15.39 9.09 -8.65
C THR A 315 -14.94 10.11 -9.70
N LEU A 316 -15.56 10.13 -10.87
CA LEU A 316 -15.22 11.08 -11.95
C LEU A 316 -15.42 12.55 -11.54
N PHE A 317 -16.50 12.86 -10.82
CA PHE A 317 -16.76 14.21 -10.35
C PHE A 317 -15.80 14.63 -9.23
N LEU A 318 -15.50 13.73 -8.29
CA LEU A 318 -14.48 13.97 -7.26
C LEU A 318 -13.09 14.18 -7.89
N GLU A 319 -12.71 13.35 -8.86
CA GLU A 319 -11.47 13.50 -9.65
C GLU A 319 -11.41 14.86 -10.35
N LYS A 320 -12.52 15.29 -10.95
CA LYS A 320 -12.57 16.57 -11.65
C LYS A 320 -12.45 17.76 -10.69
N GLU A 321 -13.15 17.75 -9.57
CA GLU A 321 -13.22 18.91 -8.68
C GLU A 321 -12.00 19.03 -7.77
N PHE A 322 -11.51 17.92 -7.20
CA PHE A 322 -10.44 17.95 -6.20
C PHE A 322 -9.07 17.52 -6.73
N PHE A 323 -9.01 16.79 -7.85
CA PHE A 323 -7.77 16.22 -8.37
C PHE A 323 -7.42 16.71 -9.78
N SER A 324 -8.29 17.48 -10.45
CA SER A 324 -7.96 18.09 -11.73
C SER A 324 -7.13 19.34 -11.49
N VAL A 325 -5.85 19.21 -11.82
CA VAL A 325 -4.93 20.34 -11.81
C VAL A 325 -5.42 21.32 -12.86
N ALA A 326 -5.71 22.55 -12.43
CA ALA A 326 -6.08 23.64 -13.31
C ALA A 326 -4.92 23.99 -14.25
N ASN A 327 -4.79 23.28 -15.38
CA ASN A 327 -3.87 23.60 -16.47
C ASN A 327 -4.36 24.79 -17.31
N ASP A 328 -5.04 25.77 -16.69
CA ASP A 328 -5.68 26.86 -17.43
C ASP A 328 -4.72 28.04 -17.57
N LEU A 329 -3.84 27.93 -18.57
CA LEU A 329 -2.91 28.98 -19.01
C LEU A 329 -3.58 30.34 -19.28
N ASN A 330 -4.92 30.37 -19.41
CA ASN A 330 -5.69 31.58 -19.68
C ASN A 330 -6.01 32.42 -18.43
N LYS A 331 -5.76 31.89 -17.21
CA LYS A 331 -6.03 32.60 -15.95
C LYS A 331 -4.83 33.36 -15.39
N PHE A 332 -3.69 33.35 -16.09
CA PHE A 332 -2.46 33.98 -15.59
C PHE A 332 -2.46 35.49 -15.79
N SER A 333 -2.23 36.23 -14.71
CA SER A 333 -1.95 37.66 -14.74
C SER A 333 -0.48 37.90 -14.40
N LEU A 334 0.30 38.35 -15.39
CA LEU A 334 1.69 38.80 -15.20
C LEU A 334 1.79 40.17 -14.50
N TYR A 335 0.66 40.77 -14.13
CA TYR A 335 0.62 42.09 -13.49
C TYR A 335 1.09 42.05 -12.03
N HIS A 336 0.90 40.93 -11.33
CA HIS A 336 1.30 40.77 -9.93
C HIS A 336 2.57 39.93 -9.75
N ASN A 337 2.79 38.93 -10.60
CA ASN A 337 3.79 37.91 -10.36
C ASN A 337 5.04 38.14 -11.21
N LYS A 338 6.20 38.29 -10.55
CA LYS A 338 7.49 38.55 -11.20
C LYS A 338 8.22 37.27 -11.64
N VAL A 339 7.87 36.15 -11.03
CA VAL A 339 8.50 34.84 -11.26
C VAL A 339 7.49 33.90 -11.88
N VAL A 340 7.89 33.19 -12.94
CA VAL A 340 7.08 32.13 -13.56
C VAL A 340 7.80 30.80 -13.39
N ILE A 341 7.09 29.75 -12.99
CA ILE A 341 7.58 28.38 -12.96
C ILE A 341 6.77 27.55 -13.97
N LEU A 342 7.47 26.88 -14.88
CA LEU A 342 6.94 25.98 -15.88
C LEU A 342 7.37 24.56 -15.52
N ALA A 343 6.53 23.85 -14.77
CA ALA A 343 6.82 22.54 -14.23
C ALA A 343 6.29 21.40 -15.10
N GLY A 344 7.06 20.33 -15.27
CA GLY A 344 6.72 19.17 -16.09
C GLY A 344 6.91 19.43 -17.58
N PHE A 345 7.82 20.32 -17.97
CA PHE A 345 8.03 20.75 -19.36
C PHE A 345 8.75 19.68 -20.22
N ASN A 346 8.14 18.51 -20.36
CA ASN A 346 8.71 17.32 -20.98
C ASN A 346 8.31 17.15 -22.45
N GLU A 347 7.04 17.40 -22.77
CA GLU A 347 6.49 17.26 -24.12
C GLU A 347 5.53 18.43 -24.42
N ALA A 348 5.33 18.75 -25.70
CA ALA A 348 4.34 19.73 -26.09
C ALA A 348 2.92 19.15 -25.85
N PRO A 349 1.96 19.95 -25.36
CA PRO A 349 0.61 19.46 -25.15
C PRO A 349 -0.05 19.08 -26.49
N SER A 350 -0.98 18.11 -26.44
CA SER A 350 -1.80 17.78 -27.60
C SER A 350 -2.87 18.86 -27.80
N PHE A 351 -2.87 19.49 -28.97
CA PHE A 351 -3.87 20.46 -29.40
C PHE A 351 -5.03 19.83 -30.20
N GLN A 352 -5.00 18.52 -30.38
CA GLN A 352 -6.10 17.79 -31.01
C GLN A 352 -7.04 17.27 -29.93
N GLY A 353 -8.24 17.84 -29.86
CA GLY A 353 -9.29 17.39 -28.96
C GLY A 353 -9.79 15.99 -29.33
N PRO A 354 -10.22 15.17 -28.35
CA PRO A 354 -10.67 13.80 -28.60
C PRO A 354 -12.03 13.71 -29.29
N LEU A 355 -12.88 14.74 -29.17
CA LEU A 355 -14.26 14.72 -29.66
C LEU A 355 -14.42 15.16 -31.11
N LEU A 356 -13.61 16.12 -31.56
CA LEU A 356 -13.76 16.74 -32.89
C LEU A 356 -12.48 16.58 -33.70
N ASN A 357 -12.59 15.90 -34.84
CA ASN A 357 -11.52 15.86 -35.83
C ASN A 357 -11.38 17.22 -36.54
N ALA A 358 -10.29 17.39 -37.30
CA ALA A 358 -9.97 18.64 -37.97
C ALA A 358 -11.08 19.13 -38.93
N LEU A 359 -11.68 18.21 -39.70
CA LEU A 359 -12.75 18.53 -40.66
C LEU A 359 -14.01 19.06 -39.97
N THR A 360 -14.38 18.46 -38.84
CA THR A 360 -15.55 18.90 -38.07
C THR A 360 -15.30 20.26 -37.42
N ARG A 361 -14.07 20.52 -36.93
CA ARG A 361 -13.70 21.85 -36.40
C ARG A 361 -13.83 22.93 -37.45
N GLU A 362 -13.38 22.67 -38.68
CA GLU A 362 -13.50 23.59 -39.80
C GLU A 362 -14.97 23.91 -40.13
N LYS A 363 -15.84 22.89 -40.18
CA LYS A 363 -17.29 23.08 -40.43
C LYS A 363 -17.96 23.98 -39.38
N PHE A 364 -17.48 23.96 -38.14
CA PHE A 364 -18.00 24.80 -37.05
C PHE A 364 -17.25 26.13 -36.89
N ASN A 365 -16.34 26.48 -37.81
CA ASN A 365 -15.47 27.66 -37.69
C ASN A 365 -14.69 27.72 -36.36
N LEU A 366 -14.33 26.55 -35.83
CA LEU A 366 -13.49 26.45 -34.64
C LEU A 366 -12.01 26.57 -35.04
N PRO A 367 -11.14 27.11 -34.15
CA PRO A 367 -9.72 27.14 -34.40
C PRO A 367 -9.18 25.75 -34.74
N SER A 368 -8.30 25.65 -35.72
CA SER A 368 -7.53 24.45 -36.04
C SER A 368 -6.53 24.12 -34.92
N ALA A 369 -6.07 22.87 -34.86
CA ALA A 369 -5.04 22.46 -33.90
C ALA A 369 -3.73 23.27 -34.07
N GLN A 370 -3.42 23.68 -35.30
CA GLN A 370 -2.28 24.57 -35.58
C GLN A 370 -2.49 25.97 -35.01
N GLU A 371 -3.70 26.54 -35.15
CA GLU A 371 -4.01 27.84 -34.52
C GLU A 371 -3.95 27.75 -33.00
N GLU A 372 -4.49 26.68 -32.39
CA GLU A 372 -4.37 26.45 -30.94
C GLU A 372 -2.92 26.33 -30.48
N GLN A 373 -2.08 25.66 -31.26
CA GLN A 373 -0.64 25.61 -31.03
C GLN A 373 0.01 27.00 -31.11
N GLY A 374 -0.38 27.82 -32.11
CA GLY A 374 0.07 29.20 -32.24
C GLY A 374 -0.30 30.07 -31.03
N TYR A 375 -1.56 29.98 -30.59
CA TYR A 375 -2.04 30.64 -29.35
C TYR A 375 -1.25 30.20 -28.12
N PHE A 376 -0.98 28.90 -27.99
CA PHE A 376 -0.19 28.37 -26.89
C PHE A 376 1.23 28.94 -26.88
N PHE A 377 1.91 28.97 -28.03
CA PHE A 377 3.26 29.53 -28.13
C PHE A 377 3.28 31.04 -27.89
N TYR A 378 2.24 31.77 -28.30
CA TYR A 378 2.10 33.19 -27.96
C TYR A 378 2.01 33.40 -26.44
N THR A 379 1.15 32.64 -25.76
CA THR A 379 1.01 32.71 -24.31
C THR A 379 2.32 32.33 -23.61
N LEU A 380 2.97 31.26 -24.05
CA LEU A 380 4.24 30.81 -23.50
C LEU A 380 5.36 31.85 -23.71
N HIS A 381 5.40 32.51 -24.87
CA HIS A 381 6.33 33.62 -25.13
C HIS A 381 6.12 34.78 -24.15
N ASN A 382 4.87 35.16 -23.89
CA ASN A 382 4.55 36.20 -22.91
C ASN A 382 5.01 35.82 -21.50
N LEU A 383 4.85 34.55 -21.11
CA LEU A 383 5.35 34.03 -19.83
C LEU A 383 6.89 34.09 -19.74
N PHE A 384 7.59 33.86 -20.86
CA PHE A 384 9.06 33.92 -20.90
C PHE A 384 9.61 35.35 -20.75
N CYS A 385 8.76 36.36 -20.93
CA CYS A 385 9.10 37.76 -20.70
C CYS A 385 9.03 38.16 -19.21
N ALA A 386 8.70 37.25 -18.29
CA ALA A 386 8.74 37.51 -16.86
C ALA A 386 10.17 37.84 -16.37
N SER A 387 10.26 38.50 -15.22
CA SER A 387 11.56 38.90 -14.64
C SER A 387 12.46 37.70 -14.35
N LYS A 388 11.85 36.57 -13.96
CA LYS A 388 12.53 35.29 -13.73
C LYS A 388 11.63 34.14 -14.16
N VAL A 389 12.20 33.14 -14.85
CA VAL A 389 11.48 31.98 -15.35
C VAL A 389 12.25 30.72 -14.98
N TYR A 390 11.59 29.82 -14.25
CA TYR A 390 12.10 28.49 -13.98
C TYR A 390 11.38 27.48 -14.87
N ILE A 391 12.14 26.61 -15.52
CA ILE A 391 11.61 25.47 -16.26
C ILE A 391 12.08 24.22 -15.54
N THR A 392 11.17 23.51 -14.88
CA THR A 392 11.49 22.20 -14.31
C THR A 392 11.00 21.11 -15.25
N ARG A 393 11.79 20.03 -15.30
CA ARG A 393 11.44 18.84 -16.06
C ARG A 393 12.02 17.60 -15.42
N SER A 394 11.45 16.46 -15.78
CA SER A 394 12.03 15.17 -15.47
C SER A 394 12.98 14.71 -16.58
N LEU A 395 13.91 13.85 -16.23
CA LEU A 395 14.82 13.21 -17.16
C LEU A 395 13.99 12.26 -18.03
N SER A 396 13.83 12.62 -19.30
CA SER A 396 13.09 11.82 -20.27
C SER A 396 13.86 11.77 -21.59
N HIS A 397 13.64 10.72 -22.39
CA HIS A 397 14.38 10.51 -23.64
C HIS A 397 14.10 11.56 -24.72
N ARG A 398 13.00 12.33 -24.61
CA ARG A 398 12.61 13.36 -25.57
C ARG A 398 12.65 14.75 -24.95
N LYS A 399 13.31 15.69 -25.62
CA LYS A 399 13.30 17.11 -25.27
C LYS A 399 12.43 17.89 -26.23
N PRO A 400 11.54 18.82 -25.77
CA PRO A 400 10.80 19.70 -26.66
C PRO A 400 11.75 20.51 -27.53
N ILE A 401 11.38 20.75 -28.80
CA ILE A 401 12.19 21.54 -29.74
C ILE A 401 12.50 22.93 -29.15
N LEU A 402 11.50 23.54 -28.50
CA LEU A 402 11.66 24.84 -27.83
C LEU A 402 12.77 24.80 -26.76
N LEU A 403 12.82 23.73 -25.97
CA LEU A 403 13.83 23.57 -24.92
C LEU A 403 15.23 23.33 -25.51
N GLN A 404 15.34 22.54 -26.58
CA GLN A 404 16.61 22.34 -27.29
C GLN A 404 17.16 23.65 -27.85
N ARG A 405 16.28 24.49 -28.44
CA ARG A 405 16.64 25.82 -28.94
C ARG A 405 17.06 26.75 -27.80
N LEU A 406 16.37 26.68 -26.67
CA LEU A 406 16.64 27.51 -25.50
C LEU A 406 17.96 27.14 -24.82
N GLU A 407 18.27 25.85 -24.67
CA GLU A 407 19.53 25.35 -24.08
C GLU A 407 20.77 25.86 -24.81
N ILE A 408 20.69 26.13 -26.12
CA ILE A 408 21.79 26.74 -26.91
C ILE A 408 22.12 28.16 -26.42
N LEU A 409 21.13 28.88 -25.90
CA LEU A 409 21.23 30.30 -25.52
C LEU A 409 21.32 30.52 -24.00
N LEU A 410 21.20 29.45 -23.21
CA LEU A 410 21.32 29.53 -21.75
C LEU A 410 22.78 29.58 -21.31
N ARG A 411 23.05 30.43 -20.32
CA ARG A 411 24.22 30.24 -19.46
C ARG A 411 23.84 29.24 -18.37
N GLY A 412 24.78 28.42 -17.92
CA GLY A 412 24.53 27.35 -16.94
C GLY A 412 23.73 27.81 -15.71
N SER A 413 23.09 26.85 -15.02
CA SER A 413 22.23 27.10 -13.85
C SER A 413 22.91 28.01 -12.82
N LYS A 414 22.15 28.97 -12.31
CA LYS A 414 22.62 29.97 -11.33
C LYS A 414 22.43 29.48 -9.90
N TYR A 415 21.42 28.64 -9.66
CA TYR A 415 21.05 28.18 -8.32
C TYR A 415 21.03 26.64 -8.26
N PRO A 416 21.79 26.03 -7.33
CA PRO A 416 21.90 24.58 -7.26
C PRO A 416 20.75 23.97 -6.44
N TYR A 417 19.49 24.21 -6.83
CA TYR A 417 18.29 23.71 -6.10
C TYR A 417 18.33 22.19 -5.90
N ARG A 418 18.90 21.44 -6.84
CA ARG A 418 19.10 19.99 -6.70
C ARG A 418 20.13 19.65 -5.63
N ASP A 419 21.21 20.41 -5.51
CA ASP A 419 22.20 20.18 -4.47
C ASP A 419 21.67 20.60 -3.10
N TRP A 420 20.89 21.67 -3.02
CA TRP A 420 20.15 22.03 -1.80
C TRP A 420 19.20 20.92 -1.38
N LEU A 421 18.43 20.36 -2.32
CA LEU A 421 17.55 19.23 -2.05
C LEU A 421 18.33 17.99 -1.60
N ARG A 422 19.49 17.70 -2.23
CA ARG A 422 20.38 16.61 -1.80
C ARG A 422 20.88 16.82 -0.38
N ILE A 423 21.31 18.03 -0.02
CA ILE A 423 21.75 18.37 1.33
C ILE A 423 20.60 18.18 2.33
N LEU A 424 19.39 18.67 2.02
CA LEU A 424 18.21 18.51 2.86
C LEU A 424 17.80 17.04 3.04
N ASN A 425 17.96 16.21 2.00
CA ASN A 425 17.62 14.79 2.02
C ASN A 425 18.77 13.90 2.56
N THR A 426 19.97 14.46 2.77
CA THR A 426 21.09 13.70 3.32
C THR A 426 20.98 13.71 4.84
N PRO A 427 20.78 12.56 5.50
CA PRO A 427 20.76 12.52 6.96
C PRO A 427 22.14 12.93 7.50
N GLU A 428 22.18 13.68 8.59
CA GLU A 428 23.43 14.13 9.23
C GLU A 428 24.37 12.97 9.59
N CYS A 429 23.80 11.79 9.85
CA CYS A 429 24.53 10.57 10.18
C CYS A 429 23.85 9.35 9.55
N ILE A 430 24.65 8.47 8.93
CA ILE A 430 24.22 7.16 8.46
C ILE A 430 24.77 6.11 9.43
N VAL A 431 23.89 5.44 10.17
CA VAL A 431 24.27 4.35 11.07
C VAL A 431 23.95 3.02 10.38
N PRO A 432 24.95 2.16 10.09
CA PRO A 432 24.70 0.83 9.52
C PRO A 432 23.77 0.02 10.42
N CYS A 433 22.80 -0.67 9.82
CA CYS A 433 21.96 -1.60 10.59
C CYS A 433 22.80 -2.80 11.01
N THR A 434 22.78 -3.15 12.30
CA THR A 434 23.43 -4.36 12.81
C THR A 434 22.41 -5.48 13.00
N GLN A 435 22.86 -6.73 12.90
CA GLN A 435 22.06 -7.90 13.19
C GLN A 435 21.33 -7.76 14.55
N PRO A 436 20.01 -8.03 14.62
CA PRO A 436 19.29 -8.05 15.90
C PRO A 436 19.85 -9.12 16.85
N MET A 437 20.27 -8.69 18.04
CA MET A 437 20.84 -9.56 19.09
C MET A 437 20.15 -9.33 20.45
N PRO A 438 18.81 -9.50 20.56
CA PRO A 438 18.08 -9.27 21.80
C PRO A 438 18.57 -10.15 22.95
N LYS A 439 18.73 -9.53 24.12
CA LYS A 439 19.12 -10.18 25.38
C LYS A 439 18.08 -9.87 26.46
N PRO A 440 16.90 -10.55 26.47
CA PRO A 440 15.90 -10.36 27.50
C PRO A 440 16.46 -10.68 28.90
N GLN A 441 15.82 -10.15 29.94
CA GLN A 441 16.20 -10.39 31.34
C GLN A 441 16.12 -11.88 31.69
N THR A 442 16.99 -12.32 32.60
CA THR A 442 17.14 -13.72 33.01
C THR A 442 15.83 -14.30 33.56
N GLU A 443 15.09 -13.50 34.31
CA GLU A 443 13.82 -13.86 34.94
C GLU A 443 12.77 -14.20 33.87
N VAL A 444 12.68 -13.37 32.83
CA VAL A 444 11.76 -13.58 31.70
C VAL A 444 12.14 -14.84 30.92
N ARG A 445 13.44 -15.10 30.71
CA ARG A 445 13.91 -16.34 30.06
C ARG A 445 13.49 -17.56 30.86
N LYS A 446 13.74 -17.56 32.17
CA LYS A 446 13.37 -18.66 33.07
C LYS A 446 11.86 -18.91 33.07
N GLU A 447 11.06 -17.86 33.18
CA GLU A 447 9.60 -17.96 33.15
C GLU A 447 9.10 -18.57 31.83
N LYS A 448 9.57 -18.05 30.69
CA LYS A 448 9.07 -18.46 29.37
C LYS A 448 9.65 -19.79 28.87
N MET A 449 10.82 -20.18 29.33
CA MET A 449 11.49 -21.44 28.96
C MET A 449 11.27 -22.57 29.96
N GLN A 450 10.54 -22.34 31.07
CA GLN A 450 10.25 -23.38 32.06
C GLN A 450 9.51 -24.58 31.46
N VAL A 451 8.59 -24.33 30.53
CA VAL A 451 7.84 -25.38 29.81
C VAL A 451 8.01 -25.16 28.31
N MET A 452 8.67 -26.09 27.64
CA MET A 452 8.98 -25.98 26.21
C MET A 452 8.35 -27.13 25.43
N SER A 453 7.73 -26.83 24.30
CA SER A 453 7.31 -27.87 23.35
C SER A 453 8.49 -28.33 22.48
N CYS A 454 8.39 -29.54 21.94
CA CYS A 454 9.37 -30.04 20.95
C CYS A 454 9.53 -29.08 19.74
N SER A 455 8.43 -28.47 19.30
CA SER A 455 8.44 -27.47 18.23
C SER A 455 9.10 -26.14 18.64
N ALA A 456 9.01 -25.76 19.92
CA ALA A 456 9.65 -24.57 20.45
C ALA A 456 11.18 -24.75 20.50
N ILE A 457 11.65 -25.94 20.92
CA ILE A 457 13.08 -26.27 20.91
C ILE A 457 13.62 -26.33 19.48
N GLU A 458 12.90 -26.96 18.55
CA GLU A 458 13.28 -26.93 17.13
C GLU A 458 13.42 -25.48 16.62
N LYS A 459 12.45 -24.62 16.97
CA LYS A 459 12.50 -23.19 16.58
C LYS A 459 13.71 -22.49 17.18
N LEU A 460 14.03 -22.72 18.45
CA LEU A 460 15.21 -22.17 19.11
C LEU A 460 16.52 -22.61 18.44
N ILE A 461 16.62 -23.89 18.03
CA ILE A 461 17.80 -24.42 17.34
C ILE A 461 17.95 -23.80 15.94
N ARG A 462 16.86 -23.68 15.19
CA ARG A 462 16.87 -23.20 13.80
C ARG A 462 17.00 -21.69 13.69
N ASN A 463 16.25 -20.97 14.52
CA ASN A 463 16.17 -19.52 14.49
C ASN A 463 15.86 -18.96 15.90
N PRO A 464 16.90 -18.66 16.70
CA PRO A 464 16.74 -18.11 18.04
C PRO A 464 15.92 -16.83 18.08
N TYR A 465 16.04 -15.94 17.08
CA TYR A 465 15.25 -14.71 17.04
C TYR A 465 13.75 -14.97 16.83
N SER A 466 13.39 -15.89 15.93
CA SER A 466 11.99 -16.31 15.78
C SER A 466 11.43 -16.90 17.09
N PHE A 467 12.25 -17.65 17.84
CA PHE A 467 11.87 -18.12 19.17
C PHE A 467 11.64 -16.95 20.14
N TYR A 468 12.53 -15.96 20.15
CA TYR A 468 12.39 -14.76 20.97
C TYR A 468 11.09 -14.00 20.66
N VAL A 469 10.81 -13.75 19.38
CA VAL A 469 9.61 -13.01 18.95
C VAL A 469 8.33 -13.74 19.36
N GLU A 470 8.28 -15.07 19.17
CA GLU A 470 7.05 -15.84 19.42
C GLU A 470 6.84 -16.22 20.88
N TYR A 471 7.88 -16.71 21.56
CA TYR A 471 7.75 -17.29 22.91
C TYR A 471 8.16 -16.32 24.02
N ILE A 472 9.07 -15.39 23.76
CA ILE A 472 9.48 -14.39 24.75
C ILE A 472 8.59 -13.14 24.67
N LEU A 473 8.44 -12.55 23.47
CA LEU A 473 7.60 -11.37 23.28
C LEU A 473 6.10 -11.71 23.12
N GLY A 474 5.76 -12.94 22.75
CA GLY A 474 4.36 -13.34 22.53
C GLY A 474 3.74 -12.78 21.25
N LEU A 475 4.56 -12.36 20.27
CA LEU A 475 4.07 -11.78 19.04
C LEU A 475 3.62 -12.88 18.07
N LYS A 476 2.38 -12.76 17.60
CA LYS A 476 1.80 -13.67 16.60
C LYS A 476 1.59 -12.92 15.30
N GLN A 477 1.94 -13.54 14.19
CA GLN A 477 1.60 -13.02 12.87
C GLN A 477 0.08 -13.02 12.72
N LEU A 478 -0.49 -11.87 12.38
CA LEU A 478 -1.91 -11.77 12.04
C LEU A 478 -2.15 -12.46 10.70
N ARG A 479 -3.25 -13.21 10.59
CA ARG A 479 -3.71 -13.78 9.31
C ARG A 479 -4.17 -12.67 8.39
N ASP A 480 -3.98 -12.83 7.09
CA ASP A 480 -4.47 -11.86 6.10
C ASP A 480 -6.01 -11.78 6.12
N LEU A 481 -6.54 -10.60 5.74
CA LEU A 481 -7.97 -10.45 5.50
C LEU A 481 -8.37 -11.27 4.28
N ASN A 482 -9.56 -11.89 4.31
CA ASN A 482 -10.06 -12.76 3.24
C ASN A 482 -9.10 -13.90 2.88
N PHE A 483 -8.33 -14.40 3.86
CA PHE A 483 -7.38 -15.48 3.60
C PHE A 483 -8.13 -16.73 3.09
N LYS A 484 -7.57 -17.36 2.07
CA LYS A 484 -8.06 -18.66 1.60
C LYS A 484 -7.40 -19.74 2.43
N PRO A 485 -8.14 -20.77 2.89
CA PRO A 485 -7.54 -21.83 3.68
C PRO A 485 -6.39 -22.48 2.90
N SER A 486 -5.25 -22.59 3.58
CA SER A 486 -4.03 -23.16 3.03
C SER A 486 -3.90 -24.64 3.42
N MET A 487 -2.76 -25.23 3.06
CA MET A 487 -2.42 -26.59 3.50
C MET A 487 -2.30 -26.71 5.03
N LEU A 488 -2.03 -25.62 5.75
CA LEU A 488 -1.92 -25.62 7.21
C LEU A 488 -3.29 -25.83 7.88
N GLU A 489 -4.30 -25.07 7.48
CA GLU A 489 -5.67 -25.20 7.99
C GLU A 489 -6.25 -26.55 7.58
N PHE A 490 -6.03 -26.96 6.33
CA PHE A 490 -6.45 -28.27 5.86
C PHE A 490 -5.78 -29.41 6.65
N GLY A 491 -4.49 -29.30 6.95
CA GLY A 491 -3.77 -30.25 7.80
C GLY A 491 -4.32 -30.33 9.20
N THR A 492 -4.55 -29.18 9.84
CA THR A 492 -5.17 -29.15 11.17
C THR A 492 -6.53 -29.86 11.18
N MET A 493 -7.35 -29.64 10.15
CA MET A 493 -8.63 -30.34 9.99
C MET A 493 -8.43 -31.86 9.80
N VAL A 494 -7.49 -32.29 8.95
CA VAL A 494 -7.18 -33.71 8.73
C VAL A 494 -6.72 -34.38 10.03
N HIS A 495 -5.81 -33.77 10.80
CA HIS A 495 -5.36 -34.33 12.08
C HIS A 495 -6.54 -34.51 13.05
N ASN A 496 -7.41 -33.50 13.17
CA ASN A 496 -8.61 -33.58 14.03
C ASN A 496 -9.58 -34.69 13.59
N ILE A 497 -9.78 -34.85 12.28
CA ILE A 497 -10.64 -35.90 11.71
C ILE A 497 -10.06 -37.29 12.05
N LEU A 498 -8.76 -37.50 11.81
CA LEU A 498 -8.08 -38.77 12.08
C LEU A 498 -8.10 -39.10 13.57
N ALA A 499 -7.86 -38.11 14.44
CA ALA A 499 -7.92 -38.28 15.88
C ALA A 499 -9.33 -38.71 16.36
N ARG A 500 -10.38 -38.09 15.81
CA ARG A 500 -11.79 -38.41 16.15
C ARG A 500 -12.22 -39.79 15.63
N TYR A 501 -11.74 -40.20 14.45
CA TYR A 501 -12.04 -41.50 13.86
C TYR A 501 -11.53 -42.66 14.72
N LEU A 502 -10.24 -42.62 15.04
CA LEU A 502 -9.59 -43.69 15.80
C LEU A 502 -10.06 -43.75 17.26
N ARG A 503 -10.58 -42.66 17.85
CA ARG A 503 -11.23 -42.69 19.18
C ARG A 503 -12.62 -43.34 19.17
N ASN A 504 -13.46 -43.03 18.18
CA ASN A 504 -14.88 -43.37 18.23
C ASN A 504 -15.30 -44.55 17.33
N LYS A 505 -14.39 -45.11 16.51
CA LYS A 505 -14.66 -46.16 15.50
C LYS A 505 -15.90 -45.91 14.63
N LYS A 506 -16.34 -44.64 14.50
CA LYS A 506 -17.37 -44.23 13.54
C LYS A 506 -16.79 -44.25 12.13
N SER A 507 -17.64 -44.26 11.10
CA SER A 507 -17.16 -44.10 9.73
C SER A 507 -16.34 -42.80 9.59
N LEU A 508 -15.07 -42.92 9.20
CA LEU A 508 -14.17 -41.77 8.99
C LEU A 508 -14.77 -40.74 8.03
N MET A 509 -15.53 -41.21 7.03
CA MET A 509 -16.20 -40.36 6.04
C MET A 509 -17.33 -39.51 6.64
N SER A 510 -18.06 -40.01 7.65
CA SER A 510 -19.13 -39.22 8.28
C SER A 510 -18.56 -38.10 9.14
N ILE A 511 -17.49 -38.38 9.89
CA ILE A 511 -16.74 -37.37 10.66
C ILE A 511 -16.17 -36.31 9.72
N ALA A 512 -15.57 -36.74 8.60
CA ALA A 512 -15.02 -35.83 7.61
C ALA A 512 -16.08 -34.90 7.03
N ARG A 513 -17.27 -35.42 6.66
CA ARG A 513 -18.38 -34.58 6.18
C ARG A 513 -18.80 -33.56 7.22
N GLU A 514 -19.02 -33.99 8.46
CA GLU A 514 -19.43 -33.12 9.57
C GLU A 514 -18.42 -31.98 9.79
N MET A 515 -17.13 -32.29 9.89
CA MET A 515 -16.08 -31.29 10.10
C MET A 515 -15.86 -30.38 8.90
N PHE A 516 -16.00 -30.91 7.68
CA PHE A 516 -15.88 -30.11 6.46
C PHE A 516 -17.05 -29.12 6.34
N SER A 517 -18.28 -29.54 6.66
CA SER A 517 -19.46 -28.68 6.58
C SER A 517 -19.57 -27.64 7.71
N THR A 518 -19.02 -27.95 8.89
CA THR A 518 -19.02 -27.05 10.06
C THR A 518 -17.74 -26.24 10.18
N SER A 519 -16.85 -26.32 9.19
CA SER A 519 -15.58 -25.60 9.22
C SER A 519 -15.81 -24.09 9.22
N GLN A 520 -15.06 -23.39 10.07
CA GLN A 520 -14.96 -21.92 10.04
C GLN A 520 -14.28 -21.39 8.77
N PHE A 521 -13.67 -22.28 7.97
CA PHE A 521 -12.98 -21.93 6.73
C PHE A 521 -13.80 -22.35 5.52
N ASN A 522 -13.85 -21.49 4.50
CA ASN A 522 -14.52 -21.79 3.24
C ASN A 522 -13.61 -22.63 2.33
N PHE A 523 -13.64 -23.95 2.51
CA PHE A 523 -12.92 -24.88 1.65
C PHE A 523 -13.68 -25.12 0.34
N SER A 524 -13.02 -24.86 -0.80
CA SER A 524 -13.55 -25.27 -2.11
C SER A 524 -13.78 -26.78 -2.23
N ASN A 525 -14.66 -27.19 -3.15
CA ASN A 525 -14.95 -28.60 -3.44
C ASN A 525 -13.70 -29.43 -3.80
N MET A 526 -12.63 -28.81 -4.30
CA MET A 526 -11.37 -29.51 -4.58
C MET A 526 -10.71 -30.04 -3.31
N TRP A 527 -10.83 -29.34 -2.18
CA TRP A 527 -10.34 -29.81 -0.89
C TRP A 527 -11.12 -31.01 -0.37
N TRP A 528 -12.43 -31.07 -0.66
CA TRP A 528 -13.23 -32.24 -0.34
C TRP A 528 -12.75 -33.48 -1.10
N ILE A 529 -12.51 -33.36 -2.41
CA ILE A 529 -11.97 -34.46 -3.23
C ILE A 529 -10.62 -34.93 -2.68
N ARG A 530 -9.74 -33.99 -2.32
CA ARG A 530 -8.45 -34.28 -1.68
C ARG A 530 -8.60 -35.02 -0.36
N LEU A 531 -9.51 -34.57 0.49
CA LEU A 531 -9.80 -35.19 1.78
C LEU A 531 -10.29 -36.62 1.62
N GLN A 532 -11.20 -36.87 0.66
CA GLN A 532 -11.70 -38.21 0.37
C GLN A 532 -10.57 -39.18 0.00
N ARG A 533 -9.63 -38.72 -0.84
CA ARG A 533 -8.46 -39.51 -1.24
C ARG A 533 -7.52 -39.81 -0.08
N VAL A 534 -7.17 -38.79 0.71
CA VAL A 534 -6.32 -38.95 1.91
C VAL A 534 -6.96 -39.95 2.88
N ILE A 535 -8.28 -39.86 3.09
CA ILE A 535 -9.04 -40.79 3.92
C ILE A 535 -8.96 -42.23 3.40
N GLN A 536 -9.14 -42.44 2.10
CA GLN A 536 -9.06 -43.77 1.50
C GLN A 536 -7.66 -44.39 1.67
N SER A 537 -6.61 -43.64 1.35
CA SER A 537 -5.23 -44.10 1.51
C SER A 537 -4.87 -44.34 2.98
N PHE A 538 -5.44 -43.56 3.91
CA PHE A 538 -5.25 -43.75 5.35
C PHE A 538 -5.88 -45.03 5.86
N VAL A 539 -7.15 -45.28 5.55
CA VAL A 539 -7.85 -46.50 5.98
C VAL A 539 -7.15 -47.74 5.46
N ALA A 540 -6.75 -47.73 4.19
CA ALA A 540 -6.05 -48.86 3.58
C ALA A 540 -4.72 -49.20 4.28
N LEU A 541 -3.98 -48.20 4.77
CA LEU A 541 -2.75 -48.44 5.53
C LEU A 541 -3.04 -48.82 6.99
N ASP A 542 -3.99 -48.14 7.63
CA ASP A 542 -4.33 -48.35 9.03
C ASP A 542 -4.88 -49.76 9.29
N GLU A 543 -5.71 -50.29 8.38
CA GLU A 543 -6.23 -51.67 8.46
C GLU A 543 -5.12 -52.73 8.46
N THR A 544 -3.96 -52.45 7.87
CA THR A 544 -2.81 -53.37 7.89
C THR A 544 -2.07 -53.39 9.23
N ARG A 545 -2.27 -52.38 10.08
CA ARG A 545 -1.58 -52.21 11.37
C ARG A 545 -2.55 -52.47 12.53
N SER A 546 -2.71 -53.74 12.90
CA SER A 546 -3.55 -54.17 14.04
C SER A 546 -2.89 -53.95 15.41
N ASN A 547 -2.49 -52.70 15.71
CA ASN A 547 -1.83 -52.34 16.96
C ASN A 547 -2.76 -51.54 17.89
N TYR A 548 -2.48 -51.54 19.20
CA TYR A 548 -3.15 -50.62 20.12
C TYR A 548 -2.59 -49.21 19.93
N VAL A 549 -3.47 -48.21 19.72
CA VAL A 549 -3.07 -46.84 19.34
C VAL A 549 -3.54 -45.83 20.37
N GLU A 550 -2.63 -44.95 20.78
CA GLU A 550 -2.91 -43.72 21.51
C GLU A 550 -2.65 -42.50 20.61
N LEU A 551 -3.58 -41.55 20.59
CA LEU A 551 -3.54 -40.40 19.68
C LEU A 551 -3.55 -39.07 20.39
N GLU A 552 -2.84 -38.12 19.79
CA GLU A 552 -2.68 -36.75 20.29
C GLU A 552 -2.26 -36.72 21.76
N LYS A 553 -1.58 -37.79 22.22
CA LYS A 553 -1.22 -37.94 23.62
C LYS A 553 -0.06 -37.01 23.92
N SER A 554 -0.19 -36.33 25.04
CA SER A 554 0.84 -35.44 25.56
C SER A 554 1.73 -36.21 26.52
N PHE A 555 3.04 -36.13 26.28
CA PHE A 555 4.08 -36.69 27.12
C PHE A 555 4.96 -35.55 27.63
N SER A 556 5.42 -35.66 28.86
CA SER A 556 6.29 -34.66 29.45
C SER A 556 7.52 -35.34 30.03
N CYS A 557 8.69 -34.73 29.84
CA CYS A 557 9.94 -35.24 30.38
C CYS A 557 10.75 -34.08 30.96
N PRO A 558 11.25 -34.18 32.21
CA PRO A 558 12.12 -33.17 32.76
C PRO A 558 13.48 -33.22 32.06
N ILE A 559 13.96 -32.05 31.63
CA ILE A 559 15.34 -31.83 31.23
C ILE A 559 16.01 -31.10 32.39
N PHE A 560 16.89 -31.81 33.10
CA PHE A 560 17.68 -31.24 34.17
C PHE A 560 18.84 -30.44 33.58
N HIS A 561 18.96 -29.17 33.96
CA HIS A 561 20.11 -28.35 33.58
C HIS A 561 20.86 -27.85 34.80
N ILE A 562 22.17 -27.64 34.65
CA ILE A 562 22.99 -27.02 35.70
C ILE A 562 22.67 -25.53 35.75
N GLY A 563 22.34 -25.02 36.94
CA GLY A 563 22.44 -23.59 37.22
C GLY A 563 23.92 -23.22 37.27
N VAL A 564 24.34 -22.27 36.43
CA VAL A 564 25.75 -21.85 36.25
C VAL A 564 26.46 -21.68 37.60
N ILE A 565 27.41 -22.55 37.92
CA ILE A 565 28.47 -22.27 38.88
C ILE A 565 29.59 -21.58 38.10
N PRO A 566 30.15 -20.44 38.54
CA PRO A 566 31.36 -19.89 37.95
C PRO A 566 32.53 -20.79 38.35
N VAL A 567 32.86 -21.79 37.53
CA VAL A 567 34.05 -22.62 37.74
C VAL A 567 35.20 -22.03 36.93
N ARG A 568 36.17 -21.46 37.65
CA ARG A 568 37.52 -21.23 37.13
C ARG A 568 38.15 -22.60 36.84
N ASP A 569 38.64 -22.76 35.61
CA ASP A 569 39.60 -23.76 35.17
C ASP A 569 39.27 -25.24 35.46
N ALA A 570 38.47 -25.86 34.59
CA ALA A 570 38.71 -27.20 34.01
C ALA A 570 37.41 -27.72 33.36
N GLY A 571 37.46 -28.03 32.06
CA GLY A 571 36.35 -28.58 31.30
C GLY A 571 36.01 -30.02 31.71
N ILE A 572 35.02 -30.18 32.59
CA ILE A 572 34.40 -31.47 32.90
C ILE A 572 32.92 -31.40 32.50
N TYR A 573 32.57 -32.07 31.40
CA TYR A 573 31.19 -32.36 31.02
C TYR A 573 30.74 -33.63 31.75
N ILE A 574 29.85 -33.50 32.73
CA ILE A 574 29.26 -34.64 33.44
C ILE A 574 28.10 -35.17 32.58
N SER A 575 28.02 -36.49 32.37
CA SER A 575 26.93 -37.16 31.67
C SER A 575 25.68 -37.33 32.54
N CYS A 576 24.47 -37.34 31.96
CA CYS A 576 23.18 -37.46 32.66
C CYS A 576 23.12 -38.59 33.71
N ASP A 577 23.75 -39.74 33.44
CA ASP A 577 23.73 -40.93 34.32
C ASP A 577 24.68 -40.81 35.52
N GLN A 578 25.64 -39.87 35.49
CA GLN A 578 26.53 -39.54 36.61
C GLN A 578 25.94 -38.43 37.52
N TYR A 579 24.81 -37.80 37.16
CA TYR A 579 24.15 -36.78 37.98
C TYR A 579 23.29 -37.36 39.11
N GLU A 580 22.58 -38.46 38.87
CA GLU A 580 21.78 -39.12 39.92
C GLU A 580 22.66 -39.50 41.12
N THR A 581 23.92 -39.88 40.86
CA THR A 581 24.91 -40.23 41.88
C THR A 581 25.60 -39.00 42.51
N ALA A 582 25.84 -37.91 41.75
CA ALA A 582 26.45 -36.68 42.27
C ALA A 582 25.49 -35.83 43.14
N TRP A 583 24.18 -35.83 42.86
CA TRP A 583 23.18 -35.11 43.66
C TRP A 583 23.00 -35.71 45.07
N MET A 584 23.15 -37.03 45.20
CA MET A 584 23.11 -37.68 46.52
C MET A 584 24.24 -37.24 47.46
N THR A 585 25.31 -36.64 46.93
CA THR A 585 26.51 -36.27 47.69
C THR A 585 26.68 -34.76 47.92
N ASN A 586 25.97 -33.88 47.19
CA ASN A 586 26.15 -32.43 47.30
C ASN A 586 24.81 -31.66 47.26
N ARG A 587 24.35 -31.17 48.42
CA ARG A 587 23.01 -30.53 48.60
C ARG A 587 22.89 -29.09 48.07
N ASP A 588 23.98 -28.49 47.61
CA ASP A 588 24.00 -27.07 47.18
C ASP A 588 23.72 -26.87 45.68
N LEU A 589 23.59 -27.96 44.91
CA LEU A 589 23.14 -27.94 43.51
C LEU A 589 21.61 -28.13 43.49
N ILE A 590 20.85 -27.06 43.25
CA ILE A 590 19.41 -27.16 42.93
C ILE A 590 19.31 -27.23 41.40
N PRO A 591 19.02 -28.40 40.81
CA PRO A 591 18.73 -28.50 39.39
C PRO A 591 17.49 -27.66 39.11
N GLN A 592 17.59 -26.73 38.17
CA GLN A 592 16.40 -26.12 37.61
C GLN A 592 15.92 -27.01 36.46
N GLU A 593 14.63 -27.31 36.47
CA GLU A 593 14.00 -28.25 35.54
C GLU A 593 13.32 -27.47 34.43
N ILE A 594 13.65 -27.79 33.17
CA ILE A 594 12.86 -27.42 32.01
C ILE A 594 11.97 -28.61 31.67
N LEU A 595 10.66 -28.40 31.63
CA LEU A 595 9.70 -29.43 31.25
C LEU A 595 9.56 -29.47 29.72
N LEU A 596 10.12 -30.50 29.09
CA LEU A 596 9.87 -30.81 27.69
C LEU A 596 8.48 -31.40 27.54
N THR A 597 7.65 -30.79 26.69
CA THR A 597 6.31 -31.28 26.35
C THR A 597 6.29 -31.74 24.89
N ALA A 598 5.72 -32.93 24.68
CA ALA A 598 5.62 -33.57 23.39
C ALA A 598 4.16 -33.97 23.15
N ARG A 599 3.53 -33.39 22.14
CA ARG A 599 2.26 -33.90 21.61
C ARG A 599 2.60 -34.77 20.41
N CYS A 600 2.28 -36.06 20.50
CA CYS A 600 2.51 -37.02 19.42
C CYS A 600 1.19 -37.26 18.69
N ASP A 601 1.19 -37.24 17.35
CA ASP A 601 -0.02 -37.52 16.58
C ASP A 601 -0.50 -38.95 16.82
N ARG A 602 0.42 -39.94 16.72
CA ARG A 602 0.14 -41.36 16.90
C ARG A 602 1.28 -42.08 17.62
N VAL A 603 0.91 -42.81 18.68
CA VAL A 603 1.77 -43.75 19.39
C VAL A 603 1.13 -45.13 19.33
N GLU A 604 1.81 -46.09 18.72
CA GLU A 604 1.35 -47.47 18.67
C GLU A 604 2.12 -48.33 19.67
N TYR A 605 1.41 -49.20 20.38
CA TYR A 605 2.00 -50.19 21.27
C TYR A 605 2.06 -51.52 20.55
N LEU A 606 3.27 -52.00 20.32
CA LEU A 606 3.53 -53.22 19.60
C LEU A 606 3.39 -54.45 20.51
N PRO A 607 3.04 -55.64 19.96
CA PRO A 607 2.99 -56.88 20.72
C PRO A 607 4.32 -57.26 21.39
N SER A 608 5.45 -56.77 20.87
CA SER A 608 6.79 -56.95 21.45
C SER A 608 7.02 -56.18 22.75
N GLY A 609 6.08 -55.32 23.18
CA GLY A 609 6.24 -54.42 24.32
C GLY A 609 6.89 -53.08 23.98
N GLN A 610 7.37 -52.92 22.75
CA GLN A 610 7.95 -51.68 22.21
C GLN A 610 6.85 -50.72 21.72
N VAL A 611 7.24 -49.49 21.37
CA VAL A 611 6.33 -48.46 20.83
C VAL A 611 6.81 -47.93 19.48
N ALA A 612 5.86 -47.56 18.62
CA ALA A 612 6.10 -46.85 17.37
C ALA A 612 5.53 -45.43 17.46
N ILE A 613 6.28 -44.44 17.00
CA ILE A 613 5.85 -43.04 16.97
C ILE A 613 5.74 -42.58 15.52
N ILE A 614 4.56 -42.08 15.17
CA ILE A 614 4.20 -41.66 13.82
C ILE A 614 3.69 -40.22 13.87
N ASP A 615 4.29 -39.35 13.07
CA ASP A 615 3.87 -37.97 12.85
C ASP A 615 3.26 -37.83 11.45
N TYR A 616 2.07 -37.24 11.37
CA TYR A 616 1.35 -37.09 10.10
C TYR A 616 1.77 -35.79 9.41
N LYS A 617 2.05 -35.85 8.11
CA LYS A 617 2.37 -34.67 7.30
C LYS A 617 1.64 -34.70 5.96
N LEU A 618 0.95 -33.61 5.61
CA LEU A 618 0.43 -33.42 4.24
C LEU A 618 1.47 -32.82 3.29
N GLY A 619 2.38 -32.01 3.82
CA GLY A 619 3.51 -31.46 3.07
C GLY A 619 4.63 -32.48 2.88
N SER A 620 5.79 -32.02 2.38
CA SER A 620 7.00 -32.84 2.42
C SER A 620 7.52 -32.93 3.85
N PRO A 621 7.55 -34.12 4.48
CA PRO A 621 8.21 -34.29 5.77
C PRO A 621 9.74 -34.10 5.61
N PRO A 622 10.46 -33.78 6.70
CA PRO A 622 11.91 -33.81 6.71
C PRO A 622 12.47 -35.16 6.26
N SER A 623 13.56 -35.16 5.51
CA SER A 623 14.27 -36.37 5.14
C SER A 623 15.06 -36.95 6.32
N ASN A 624 15.49 -38.20 6.22
CA ASN A 624 16.37 -38.80 7.23
C ASN A 624 17.66 -37.98 7.42
N GLU A 625 18.27 -37.49 6.34
CA GLU A 625 19.48 -36.66 6.40
C GLU A 625 19.23 -35.33 7.11
N GLU A 626 18.09 -34.68 6.83
CA GLU A 626 17.71 -33.42 7.48
C GLU A 626 17.48 -33.62 8.99
N VAL A 627 16.83 -34.71 9.40
CA VAL A 627 16.64 -35.04 10.83
C VAL A 627 17.98 -35.32 11.50
N MET A 628 18.84 -36.12 10.87
CA MET A 628 20.15 -36.50 11.43
C MET A 628 21.14 -35.33 11.50
N SER A 629 20.95 -34.27 10.71
CA SER A 629 21.71 -33.02 10.83
C SER A 629 21.52 -32.31 12.19
N GLY A 630 20.42 -32.61 12.90
CA GLY A 630 20.06 -31.97 14.18
C GLY A 630 19.19 -30.72 14.05
N PHE A 631 18.91 -30.24 12.83
CA PHE A 631 18.04 -29.07 12.63
C PHE A 631 16.54 -29.37 12.72
N PHE A 632 16.12 -30.64 12.61
CA PHE A 632 14.72 -31.08 12.75
C PHE A 632 14.55 -32.11 13.89
N PRO A 633 14.83 -31.73 15.15
CA PRO A 633 14.86 -32.68 16.26
C PRO A 633 13.47 -33.04 16.79
N GLN A 634 12.38 -32.41 16.33
CA GLN A 634 11.04 -32.55 16.92
C GLN A 634 10.62 -34.01 17.15
N LEU A 635 10.76 -34.87 16.14
CA LEU A 635 10.33 -36.27 16.23
C LEU A 635 11.23 -37.10 17.16
N ILE A 636 12.52 -36.77 17.24
CA ILE A 636 13.45 -37.39 18.18
C ILE A 636 13.16 -36.95 19.63
N LEU A 637 12.84 -35.67 19.84
CA LEU A 637 12.42 -35.12 21.13
C LEU A 637 11.10 -35.73 21.61
N GLN A 638 10.16 -35.98 20.69
CA GLN A 638 8.94 -36.74 20.99
C GLN A 638 9.28 -38.17 21.46
N ALA A 639 10.21 -38.86 20.79
CA ALA A 639 10.66 -40.18 21.23
C ALA A 639 11.28 -40.18 22.63
N LEU A 640 12.11 -39.19 22.97
CA LEU A 640 12.65 -38.99 24.32
C LEU A 640 11.54 -38.87 25.37
N ALA A 641 10.53 -38.04 25.12
CA ALA A 641 9.44 -37.84 26.06
C ALA A 641 8.57 -39.10 26.23
N VAL A 642 8.32 -39.84 25.13
CA VAL A 642 7.55 -41.08 25.15
C VAL A 642 8.29 -42.19 25.90
N GLU A 643 9.58 -42.44 25.63
CA GLU A 643 10.34 -43.48 26.35
C GLU A 643 10.42 -43.16 27.84
N HIS A 644 10.60 -41.88 28.21
CA HIS A 644 10.68 -41.47 29.60
C HIS A 644 9.40 -41.79 30.38
N ILE A 645 8.23 -41.50 29.81
CA ILE A 645 6.92 -41.69 30.47
C ILE A 645 6.45 -43.14 30.39
N THR A 646 6.55 -43.77 29.23
CA THR A 646 6.01 -45.12 29.02
C THR A 646 6.93 -46.21 29.55
N LYS A 647 8.21 -45.91 29.77
CA LYS A 647 9.28 -46.89 30.09
C LYS A 647 9.40 -48.01 29.05
N ARG A 648 8.93 -47.74 27.82
CA ARG A 648 8.99 -48.66 26.68
C ARG A 648 9.95 -48.12 25.64
N GLU A 649 10.63 -49.03 24.97
CA GLU A 649 11.57 -48.73 23.92
C GLU A 649 10.84 -48.34 22.62
N VAL A 650 11.20 -47.20 22.00
CA VAL A 650 10.73 -46.77 20.67
C VAL A 650 11.45 -47.55 19.57
N SER A 651 10.78 -48.49 18.93
CA SER A 651 11.35 -49.35 17.88
C SER A 651 11.12 -48.83 16.45
N GLU A 652 10.17 -47.90 16.27
CA GLU A 652 9.87 -47.30 14.97
C GLU A 652 9.61 -45.80 15.15
N LEU A 653 10.27 -44.99 14.32
CA LEU A 653 10.11 -43.55 14.27
C LEU A 653 9.91 -43.13 12.81
N ALA A 654 8.74 -42.59 12.46
CA ALA A 654 8.42 -42.32 11.06
C ALA A 654 7.52 -41.11 10.85
N TYR A 655 7.71 -40.44 9.71
CA TYR A 655 6.69 -39.54 9.17
C TYR A 655 5.80 -40.29 8.19
N TRP A 656 4.49 -40.10 8.32
CA TRP A 656 3.53 -40.55 7.32
C TRP A 656 3.13 -39.35 6.47
N LYS A 657 3.66 -39.32 5.24
CA LYS A 657 3.24 -38.35 4.24
C LYS A 657 1.87 -38.77 3.69
N LEU A 658 0.85 -38.03 4.09
CA LEU A 658 -0.53 -38.18 3.64
C LEU A 658 -0.66 -37.63 2.21
N ASP A 659 -0.25 -38.42 1.22
CA ASP A 659 -0.37 -38.10 -0.21
C ASP A 659 -1.76 -38.48 -0.74
N TYR A 660 -2.13 -37.98 -1.92
CA TYR A 660 -3.45 -38.23 -2.50
C TYR A 660 -3.63 -39.63 -3.08
N ASP A 661 -2.55 -40.32 -3.44
CA ASP A 661 -2.63 -41.65 -4.05
C ASP A 661 -2.30 -42.74 -3.02
N LYS A 662 -1.21 -42.56 -2.27
CA LYS A 662 -0.75 -43.50 -1.25
C LYS A 662 -0.01 -42.79 -0.14
N ILE A 663 -0.18 -43.26 1.10
CA ILE A 663 0.66 -42.79 2.20
C ILE A 663 2.10 -43.24 1.95
N LYS A 664 3.04 -42.29 1.96
CA LYS A 664 4.47 -42.58 1.88
C LYS A 664 5.04 -42.54 3.30
N VAL A 665 5.61 -43.66 3.73
CA VAL A 665 6.27 -43.78 5.04
C VAL A 665 7.73 -43.35 4.87
N VAL A 666 8.14 -42.34 5.64
CA VAL A 666 9.53 -41.90 5.75
C VAL A 666 10.04 -42.33 7.11
N SER A 667 10.67 -43.50 7.15
CA SER A 667 11.28 -44.04 8.37
C SER A 667 12.57 -43.31 8.67
N ILE A 668 12.74 -42.89 9.93
CA ILE A 668 13.99 -42.31 10.41
C ILE A 668 14.88 -43.46 10.85
N GLN A 669 16.10 -43.49 10.32
CA GLN A 669 17.11 -44.51 10.60
C GLN A 669 18.17 -43.92 11.53
N ASN A 670 18.84 -44.78 12.31
CA ASN A 670 19.90 -44.37 13.25
C ASN A 670 19.48 -43.30 14.28
N TYR A 671 18.18 -43.08 14.48
CA TYR A 671 17.65 -42.08 15.42
C TYR A 671 18.10 -42.34 16.86
N ARG A 672 18.42 -43.58 17.22
CA ARG A 672 18.97 -43.95 18.54
C ARG A 672 20.23 -43.20 18.92
N TYR A 673 21.16 -43.12 17.98
CA TYR A 673 22.40 -42.38 18.18
C TYR A 673 22.10 -40.89 18.37
N LYS A 674 21.29 -40.31 17.48
CA LYS A 674 20.93 -38.88 17.54
C LYS A 674 20.10 -38.53 18.77
N MET A 675 19.30 -39.47 19.26
CA MET A 675 18.53 -39.37 20.49
C MET A 675 19.43 -39.30 21.72
N GLN A 676 20.48 -40.13 21.78
CA GLN A 676 21.47 -40.05 22.86
C GLN A 676 22.29 -38.76 22.78
N GLU A 677 22.71 -38.36 21.58
CA GLU A 677 23.38 -37.07 21.33
C GLU A 677 22.55 -35.89 21.88
N LEU A 678 21.28 -35.78 21.46
CA LEU A 678 20.37 -34.75 21.97
C LEU A 678 20.14 -34.84 23.48
N LYS A 679 20.02 -36.05 24.05
CA LYS A 679 19.86 -36.22 25.51
C LYS A 679 21.07 -35.64 26.27
N ASN A 680 22.27 -35.76 25.73
CA ASN A 680 23.50 -35.26 26.35
C ASN A 680 23.72 -33.76 26.13
N ASP A 681 23.43 -33.26 24.93
CA ASP A 681 23.79 -31.89 24.53
C ASP A 681 22.71 -30.85 24.87
N LEU A 682 21.43 -31.26 24.86
CA LEU A 682 20.30 -30.36 25.07
C LEU A 682 20.31 -29.63 26.42
N PRO A 683 20.66 -30.26 27.56
CA PRO A 683 20.80 -29.56 28.84
C PRO A 683 21.77 -28.37 28.80
N GLY A 684 22.95 -28.56 28.19
CA GLY A 684 23.96 -27.51 28.05
C GLY A 684 23.51 -26.40 27.11
N PHE A 685 22.89 -26.78 25.99
CA PHE A 685 22.31 -25.83 25.04
C PHE A 685 21.25 -24.93 25.68
N LEU A 686 20.29 -25.50 26.42
CA LEU A 686 19.24 -24.72 27.07
C LEU A 686 19.77 -23.86 28.22
N SER A 687 20.73 -24.36 29.00
CA SER A 687 21.39 -23.58 30.07
C SER A 687 22.04 -22.31 29.52
N ASN A 688 22.69 -22.39 28.35
CA ASN A 688 23.27 -21.22 27.69
C ASN A 688 22.21 -20.15 27.36
N TYR A 689 21.02 -20.54 26.88
CA TYR A 689 19.95 -19.60 26.56
C TYR A 689 19.22 -19.03 27.78
N LEU A 690 19.31 -19.68 28.95
CA LEU A 690 18.83 -19.12 30.20
C LEU A 690 19.73 -18.01 30.75
N SER A 691 21.01 -17.98 30.36
CA SER A 691 21.94 -16.89 30.71
C SER A 691 21.63 -15.59 29.95
N ASN A 692 21.76 -14.44 30.60
CA ASN A 692 21.64 -13.13 29.95
C ASN A 692 22.76 -12.83 28.93
N SER A 693 23.85 -13.61 28.93
CA SER A 693 24.98 -13.43 28.01
C SER A 693 24.62 -13.79 26.57
N THR A 694 23.79 -14.82 26.39
CA THR A 694 23.46 -15.41 25.10
C THR A 694 22.34 -14.62 24.42
N PRO A 695 22.59 -14.01 23.24
CA PRO A 695 21.58 -13.31 22.48
C PRO A 695 20.74 -14.27 21.63
N PHE A 696 19.48 -13.92 21.41
CA PHE A 696 18.61 -14.62 20.45
C PHE A 696 18.81 -14.01 19.05
N ILE A 697 19.81 -14.48 18.32
CA ILE A 697 20.23 -13.90 17.04
C ILE A 697 19.31 -14.25 15.86
N ALA A 698 19.16 -13.32 14.92
CA ALA A 698 18.45 -13.54 13.66
C ALA A 698 19.26 -14.45 12.71
N SER A 699 18.63 -15.48 12.13
CA SER A 699 19.34 -16.48 11.31
C SER A 699 19.08 -16.31 9.81
N PRO A 700 20.10 -16.07 8.96
CA PRO A 700 19.91 -15.90 7.52
C PRO A 700 19.71 -17.22 6.76
N TYR A 701 19.97 -18.37 7.40
CA TYR A 701 20.07 -19.67 6.74
C TYR A 701 18.73 -20.44 6.65
N PHE A 702 17.75 -20.15 7.52
CA PHE A 702 16.52 -20.94 7.64
C PHE A 702 15.25 -20.17 7.22
N LEU A 703 15.26 -19.62 6.00
CA LEU A 703 14.18 -18.78 5.48
C LEU A 703 12.90 -19.52 5.08
N ARG A 704 12.94 -20.86 4.90
CA ARG A 704 11.78 -21.62 4.36
C ARG A 704 10.53 -21.61 5.25
N PHE A 705 10.65 -21.23 6.53
CA PHE A 705 9.56 -21.26 7.52
C PHE A 705 9.67 -20.13 8.53
N ASN A 706 9.82 -18.89 8.06
CA ASN A 706 10.05 -17.74 8.93
C ASN A 706 8.95 -16.67 8.79
N SER A 707 7.97 -16.71 9.72
CA SER A 707 6.91 -15.70 9.85
C SER A 707 7.39 -14.32 10.28
N TYR A 708 8.64 -14.19 10.74
CA TYR A 708 9.20 -12.99 11.33
C TYR A 708 10.32 -12.35 10.50
N LYS A 709 10.43 -12.72 9.22
CA LYS A 709 11.46 -12.22 8.29
C LYS A 709 11.56 -10.68 8.26
N GLN A 710 10.42 -9.98 8.35
CA GLN A 710 10.40 -8.51 8.37
C GLN A 710 11.05 -7.94 9.64
N LEU A 711 10.83 -8.58 10.80
CA LEU A 711 11.41 -8.14 12.08
C LEU A 711 12.90 -8.46 12.19
N GLU A 712 13.38 -9.46 11.45
CA GLU A 712 14.80 -9.82 11.41
C GLU A 712 15.63 -8.85 10.58
N ARG A 713 15.00 -8.08 9.67
CA ARG A 713 15.66 -7.07 8.81
C ARG A 713 16.90 -7.59 8.09
N VAL A 714 16.89 -8.88 7.72
CA VAL A 714 18.06 -9.59 7.16
C VAL A 714 18.66 -8.85 5.95
N GLY A 715 17.84 -8.24 5.10
CA GLY A 715 18.31 -7.49 3.93
C GLY A 715 18.96 -6.14 4.23
N GLU A 716 18.98 -5.68 5.49
CA GLU A 716 19.54 -4.39 5.88
C GLU A 716 20.92 -4.50 6.56
N TRP A 717 21.28 -5.69 7.04
CA TRP A 717 22.56 -5.94 7.73
C TRP A 717 23.40 -7.06 7.09
N LEU A 718 22.88 -7.75 6.07
CA LEU A 718 23.67 -8.52 5.11
C LEU A 718 24.15 -7.61 3.98
#